data_AF-I1C3M1-F1
#
_entry.id   AF-I1C3M1-F1
#
_cell.length_a   1.000
_cell.length_b   1.000
_cell.length_c   1.000
_cell.angle_alpha   90.00
_cell.angle_beta   90.00
_cell.angle_gamma   90.00
#
_symmetry.space_group_name_H-M   'P 1'
#
loop_
_entity.id
_entity.type
_entity.pdbx_description
1 polymer ?
#
loop_
_entity_poly.entity_id
_entity_poly.type
_entity_poly.pdbx_seq_one_letter_code
_entity_poly.pdbx_strand_id
1 'polypeptide(L)'
;MHRHRPGSLHQSNKPFKSRHASKGALKEVSKGKVNRASVKQGGLKTLSKTDRRHAAKILQQKKREEITRTSRIFEGRQGAPKIVPVLPLCPDSEVDSAISALYRSLGQEVPKNALEEPTVLHVERFKQKIQLVPLKRNFLDILDAFKVADFGILLMSSDVEVDKFGINCLLGILNQGLVNVVPVVQNIERVPQKLRNSTKKSLTAFVQQFFPEEEHLFTLDNDTDALNTLRFITSQRPKPMSWRDHHPYMLAEEVAYDPLTPERGILKVTGYARGNPFNANRLVHLQNFGDFQIQQITSSPLGGSYQGDMEVDAELLDTPKPDEQDDLIAENEPDFMDNEQTWPTEEEMAEADERVRRMRGMDTDESLKRVPKGTSSYQAAWIVDEDDQNYSEDEFEDEDNDEIMMEEVDDEEDIVQPASFPVDDDEYEEIEMDGKKQDEDEFDAEEEARQYEEYLKQRQNEYQLHNDFPDEIDTPMHVPARERFARYRGLQSFRTSPWDPFENLPVDYARIFRFENYNRTKSRVLNQAIVGNVKPGQRITIWISNVPVQAFQAYDRTRPYVVFGLLQYEHKMSLLNIQLQRDNAYEEPVKSKDPMVMHMGFRRYNVKPVYSQNTNKGSNNVHKFERFIQLGRSYVATVYGPIAFGKTPVTFYKETENPNGK
;
A
#
# COMPACT_ATOMS: atom_id res chain seq x y z
N MET A 1 5.61 56.45 -40.76
CA MET A 1 7.10 56.31 -40.74
C MET A 1 7.48 54.89 -41.12
N HIS A 2 7.79 54.65 -42.40
CA HIS A 2 8.29 53.35 -42.88
C HIS A 2 9.77 53.20 -42.51
N ARG A 3 10.10 52.20 -41.69
CA ARG A 3 11.47 51.84 -41.33
C ARG A 3 12.03 50.89 -42.40
N HIS A 4 12.91 51.39 -43.26
CA HIS A 4 13.62 50.59 -44.25
C HIS A 4 14.47 49.50 -43.57
N ARG A 5 14.20 48.22 -43.89
CA ARG A 5 15.10 47.11 -43.56
C ARG A 5 16.11 46.95 -44.70
N PRO A 6 17.43 46.93 -44.43
CA PRO A 6 18.44 46.71 -45.47
C PRO A 6 18.33 45.29 -46.03
N GLY A 7 18.33 45.16 -47.36
CA GLY A 7 18.18 43.90 -48.10
C GLY A 7 19.44 43.02 -48.08
N SER A 8 19.30 41.76 -48.52
CA SER A 8 20.29 40.67 -48.37
C SER A 8 21.55 40.77 -49.25
N LEU A 9 21.90 41.97 -49.73
CA LEU A 9 23.08 42.23 -50.58
C LEU A 9 24.10 43.13 -49.87
N HIS A 10 24.24 43.00 -48.55
CA HIS A 10 25.30 43.69 -47.83
C HIS A 10 26.64 42.99 -48.08
N GLN A 11 27.45 43.55 -48.96
CA GLN A 11 28.79 43.07 -49.28
C GLN A 11 29.71 43.20 -48.05
N SER A 12 30.14 42.07 -47.48
CA SER A 12 31.18 42.05 -46.45
C SER A 12 32.55 42.18 -47.12
N ASN A 13 33.24 43.30 -46.93
CA ASN A 13 34.60 43.48 -47.46
C ASN A 13 35.54 42.40 -46.91
N LYS A 14 36.33 41.77 -47.80
CA LYS A 14 37.32 40.76 -47.40
C LYS A 14 38.39 41.38 -46.48
N PRO A 15 38.77 40.71 -45.38
CA PRO A 15 39.87 41.17 -44.54
C PRO A 15 41.20 41.13 -45.31
N PHE A 16 42.01 42.18 -45.15
CA PHE A 16 43.29 42.32 -45.82
C PHE A 16 44.27 41.24 -45.34
N LYS A 17 44.69 40.32 -46.22
CA LYS A 17 45.78 39.37 -45.93
C LYS A 17 47.10 40.13 -46.00
N SER A 18 47.65 40.55 -44.86
CA SER A 18 49.02 41.04 -44.83
C SER A 18 49.97 39.87 -45.15
N ARG A 19 50.76 40.01 -46.22
CA ARG A 19 51.65 38.96 -46.74
C ARG A 19 52.94 38.75 -45.91
N HIS A 20 53.10 39.47 -44.81
CA HIS A 20 54.32 39.41 -43.99
C HIS A 20 53.96 39.27 -42.50
N ALA A 21 54.46 38.20 -41.89
CA ALA A 21 54.46 38.04 -40.44
C ALA A 21 55.33 39.16 -39.82
N SER A 22 54.84 39.78 -38.75
CA SER A 22 55.59 40.83 -38.06
C SER A 22 56.89 40.26 -37.47
N LYS A 23 57.95 41.08 -37.37
CA LYS A 23 59.24 40.67 -36.78
C LYS A 23 59.08 40.09 -35.36
N GLY A 24 58.05 40.50 -34.63
CA GLY A 24 57.71 39.94 -33.32
C GLY A 24 57.25 38.47 -33.40
N ALA A 25 56.38 38.13 -34.35
CA ALA A 25 55.88 36.77 -34.54
C ALA A 25 57.00 35.80 -34.97
N LEU A 26 57.91 36.22 -35.85
CA LEU A 26 59.07 35.41 -36.24
C LEU A 26 60.05 35.20 -35.07
N LYS A 27 60.22 36.21 -34.20
CA LYS A 27 61.08 36.12 -33.01
C LYS A 27 60.49 35.16 -31.96
N GLU A 28 59.18 35.11 -31.80
CA GLU A 28 58.51 34.15 -30.91
C GLU A 28 58.58 32.72 -31.42
N VAL A 29 58.39 32.50 -32.73
CA VAL A 29 58.56 31.18 -33.36
C VAL A 29 60.01 30.70 -33.24
N SER A 30 61.00 31.57 -33.44
CA SER A 30 62.43 31.23 -33.30
C SER A 30 62.83 30.86 -31.86
N LYS A 31 62.07 31.31 -30.85
CA LYS A 31 62.31 30.99 -29.43
C LYS A 31 61.70 29.65 -28.99
N GLY A 32 61.11 28.88 -29.92
CA GLY A 32 60.60 27.54 -29.64
C GLY A 32 59.43 27.49 -28.63
N LYS A 33 58.80 28.62 -28.31
CA LYS A 33 57.63 28.64 -27.43
C LYS A 33 56.41 28.12 -28.20
N VAL A 34 56.10 26.85 -27.99
CA VAL A 34 54.81 26.27 -28.38
C VAL A 34 53.75 26.89 -27.47
N ASN A 35 52.85 27.70 -28.02
CA ASN A 35 51.72 28.24 -27.27
C ASN A 35 50.83 27.07 -26.81
N ARG A 36 51.04 26.58 -25.58
CA ARG A 36 50.03 25.78 -24.89
C ARG A 36 48.84 26.70 -24.69
N ALA A 37 47.77 26.48 -25.46
CA ALA A 37 46.50 27.15 -25.24
C ALA A 37 46.10 26.90 -23.79
N SER A 38 45.97 27.97 -23.00
CA SER A 38 45.44 27.86 -21.66
C SER A 38 44.03 27.28 -21.75
N VAL A 39 43.81 26.15 -21.06
CA VAL A 39 42.46 25.61 -20.85
C VAL A 39 41.72 26.66 -20.03
N LYS A 40 41.00 27.56 -20.72
CA LYS A 40 40.13 28.53 -20.06
C LYS A 40 39.09 27.71 -19.31
N GLN A 41 39.16 27.69 -17.99
CA GLN A 41 38.05 27.28 -17.13
C GLN A 41 36.80 27.97 -17.66
N GLY A 42 35.81 27.16 -18.06
CA GLY A 42 34.65 27.62 -18.80
C GLY A 42 33.84 28.62 -17.98
N GLY A 43 33.96 29.91 -18.30
CA GLY A 43 33.00 30.90 -17.84
C GLY A 43 31.59 30.59 -18.37
N LEU A 44 30.56 31.14 -17.72
CA LEU A 44 29.17 31.01 -18.18
C LEU A 44 29.06 31.40 -19.66
N LYS A 45 28.88 30.41 -20.53
CA LYS A 45 28.63 30.67 -21.95
C LYS A 45 27.23 31.27 -22.09
N THR A 46 27.15 32.53 -22.48
CA THR A 46 25.90 33.13 -22.93
C THR A 46 25.45 32.39 -24.19
N LEU A 47 24.36 31.63 -24.09
CA LEU A 47 23.87 30.81 -25.20
C LEU A 47 23.45 31.71 -26.38
N SER A 48 24.04 31.46 -27.55
CA SER A 48 23.64 32.15 -28.77
C SER A 48 22.15 31.90 -29.05
N LYS A 49 21.50 32.82 -29.79
CA LYS A 49 20.13 32.62 -30.27
C LYS A 49 20.00 31.34 -31.11
N THR A 50 21.04 30.97 -31.84
CA THR A 50 21.12 29.71 -32.60
C THR A 50 21.15 28.50 -31.68
N ASP A 51 21.96 28.56 -30.63
CA ASP A 51 22.13 27.45 -29.68
C ASP A 51 20.85 27.22 -28.88
N ARG A 52 20.16 28.30 -28.50
CA ARG A 52 18.83 28.23 -27.87
C ARG A 52 17.79 27.58 -28.78
N ARG A 53 17.77 27.93 -30.06
CA ARG A 53 16.89 27.29 -31.05
C ARG A 53 17.23 25.83 -31.29
N HIS A 54 18.51 25.50 -31.34
CA HIS A 54 18.99 24.12 -31.51
C HIS A 54 18.64 23.25 -30.30
N ALA A 55 18.87 23.76 -29.09
CA ALA A 55 18.48 23.09 -27.85
C ALA A 55 16.96 22.85 -27.78
N ALA A 56 16.16 23.85 -28.16
CA ALA A 56 14.70 23.70 -28.24
C ALA A 56 14.29 22.64 -29.28
N LYS A 57 14.96 22.59 -30.44
CA LYS A 57 14.70 21.57 -31.47
C LYS A 57 15.06 20.16 -31.00
N ILE A 58 16.21 19.99 -30.34
CA ILE A 58 16.61 18.70 -29.74
C ILE A 58 15.56 18.26 -28.71
N LEU A 59 15.13 19.17 -27.83
CA LEU A 59 14.14 18.87 -26.81
C LEU A 59 12.79 18.50 -27.43
N GLN A 60 12.36 19.20 -28.48
CA GLN A 60 11.15 18.87 -29.23
C GLN A 60 11.26 17.50 -29.89
N GLN A 61 12.40 17.20 -30.53
CA GLN A 61 12.64 15.90 -31.15
C GLN A 61 12.61 14.77 -30.13
N LYS A 62 13.31 14.94 -28.99
CA LYS A 62 13.30 13.96 -27.89
C LYS A 62 11.88 13.69 -27.37
N LYS A 63 11.09 14.75 -27.15
CA LYS A 63 9.67 14.60 -26.74
C LYS A 63 8.83 13.90 -27.81
N ARG A 64 9.06 14.18 -29.10
CA ARG A 64 8.33 13.54 -30.20
C ARG A 64 8.68 12.05 -30.31
N GLU A 65 9.96 11.71 -30.18
CA GLU A 65 10.45 10.33 -30.17
C GLU A 65 9.87 9.56 -28.98
N GLU A 66 9.80 10.17 -27.79
CA GLU A 66 9.17 9.59 -26.62
C GLU A 66 7.68 9.30 -26.85
N ILE A 67 6.93 10.27 -27.37
CA ILE A 67 5.50 10.09 -27.71
C ILE A 67 5.31 8.95 -28.73
N THR A 68 6.14 8.92 -29.77
CA THR A 68 6.07 7.90 -30.82
C THR A 68 6.44 6.51 -30.28
N ARG A 69 7.38 6.42 -29.34
CA ARG A 69 7.77 5.16 -28.70
C ARG A 69 6.59 4.59 -27.90
N THR A 70 5.88 5.43 -27.16
CA THR A 70 4.71 5.01 -26.38
C THR A 70 3.54 4.61 -27.27
N SER A 71 3.29 5.33 -28.39
CA SER A 71 2.19 4.98 -29.30
C SER A 71 2.45 3.71 -30.12
N ARG A 72 3.72 3.45 -30.47
CA ARG A 72 4.13 2.30 -31.29
C ARG A 72 3.69 0.94 -30.72
N ILE A 73 3.51 0.82 -29.41
CA ILE A 73 3.07 -0.43 -28.76
C ILE A 73 1.67 -0.85 -29.25
N PHE A 74 0.82 0.13 -29.58
CA PHE A 74 -0.57 -0.10 -30.01
C PHE A 74 -0.74 -0.06 -31.53
N GLU A 75 0.27 0.41 -32.26
CA GLU A 75 0.20 0.61 -33.71
C GLU A 75 0.63 -0.65 -34.47
N GLY A 76 -0.17 -1.04 -35.48
CA GLY A 76 0.19 -2.08 -36.44
C GLY A 76 -0.60 -3.38 -36.29
N ARG A 77 -0.41 -4.30 -37.23
CA ARG A 77 -1.15 -5.57 -37.31
C ARG A 77 -0.85 -6.51 -36.13
N GLN A 78 0.37 -6.45 -35.60
CA GLN A 78 0.81 -7.21 -34.42
C GLN A 78 0.93 -6.33 -33.16
N GLY A 79 0.37 -5.11 -33.17
CA GLY A 79 0.32 -4.26 -31.98
C GLY A 79 -0.55 -4.88 -30.88
N ALA A 80 -0.24 -4.54 -29.63
CA ALA A 80 -1.00 -5.03 -28.48
C ALA A 80 -2.34 -4.30 -28.33
N PRO A 81 -3.44 -5.02 -28.00
CA PRO A 81 -4.77 -4.45 -27.93
C PRO A 81 -4.95 -3.54 -26.71
N LYS A 82 -5.55 -2.36 -26.90
CA LYS A 82 -5.89 -1.45 -25.78
C LYS A 82 -6.93 -2.11 -24.89
N ILE A 83 -6.67 -2.22 -23.60
CA ILE A 83 -7.61 -2.89 -22.66
C ILE A 83 -8.70 -1.90 -22.26
N VAL A 84 -9.96 -2.26 -22.54
CA VAL A 84 -11.13 -1.41 -22.33
C VAL A 84 -12.23 -2.18 -21.59
N PRO A 85 -12.27 -2.13 -20.25
CA PRO A 85 -13.44 -2.57 -19.49
C PRO A 85 -14.68 -1.72 -19.79
N VAL A 86 -15.82 -2.40 -19.86
CA VAL A 86 -17.14 -1.79 -20.00
C VAL A 86 -17.87 -1.96 -18.67
N LEU A 87 -18.06 -0.85 -17.94
CA LEU A 87 -18.63 -0.82 -16.60
C LEU A 87 -20.08 -0.31 -16.61
N PRO A 88 -21.06 -1.13 -16.18
CA PRO A 88 -22.42 -0.64 -15.90
C PRO A 88 -22.47 0.05 -14.53
N LEU A 89 -22.78 1.36 -14.51
CA LEU A 89 -22.99 2.11 -13.27
C LEU A 89 -24.42 1.96 -12.74
N CYS A 90 -25.39 1.92 -13.65
CA CYS A 90 -26.81 1.74 -13.36
C CYS A 90 -27.21 0.25 -13.46
N PRO A 91 -28.24 -0.19 -12.72
CA PRO A 91 -28.75 -1.56 -12.82
C PRO A 91 -29.33 -1.86 -14.20
N ASP A 92 -29.93 -0.85 -14.83
CA ASP A 92 -30.59 -0.94 -16.14
C ASP A 92 -29.63 -0.88 -17.33
N SER A 93 -28.33 -0.67 -17.08
CA SER A 93 -27.33 -0.57 -18.15
C SER A 93 -26.89 -1.95 -18.62
N GLU A 94 -27.21 -2.27 -19.87
CA GLU A 94 -26.86 -3.55 -20.50
C GLU A 94 -25.50 -3.45 -21.21
N VAL A 95 -24.52 -4.18 -20.70
CA VAL A 95 -23.17 -4.27 -21.28
C VAL A 95 -23.21 -4.92 -22.68
N ASP A 96 -24.03 -5.95 -22.83
CA ASP A 96 -24.19 -6.71 -24.08
C ASP A 96 -24.67 -5.83 -25.24
N SER A 97 -25.64 -4.96 -24.96
CA SER A 97 -26.18 -4.01 -25.91
C SER A 97 -25.11 -2.97 -26.32
N ALA A 98 -24.32 -2.48 -25.36
CA ALA A 98 -23.21 -1.57 -25.63
C ALA A 98 -22.15 -2.19 -26.53
N ILE A 99 -21.70 -3.41 -26.20
CA ILE A 99 -20.70 -4.13 -26.99
C ILE A 99 -21.24 -4.40 -28.40
N SER A 100 -22.49 -4.86 -28.51
CA SER A 100 -23.14 -5.10 -29.79
C SER A 100 -23.21 -3.84 -30.66
N ALA A 101 -23.52 -2.68 -30.06
CA ALA A 101 -23.52 -1.39 -30.77
C ALA A 101 -22.13 -1.02 -31.30
N LEU A 102 -21.06 -1.26 -30.54
CA LEU A 102 -19.68 -1.02 -30.98
C LEU A 102 -19.31 -1.90 -32.18
N TYR A 103 -19.66 -3.18 -32.18
CA TYR A 103 -19.43 -4.09 -33.32
C TYR A 103 -20.27 -3.70 -34.55
N ARG A 104 -21.56 -3.38 -34.35
CA ARG A 104 -22.46 -2.91 -35.43
C ARG A 104 -21.93 -1.66 -36.12
N SER A 105 -21.39 -0.71 -35.35
CA SER A 105 -20.81 0.52 -35.90
C SER A 105 -19.63 0.27 -36.85
N LEU A 106 -18.97 -0.89 -36.74
CA LEU A 106 -17.88 -1.33 -37.62
C LEU A 106 -18.35 -2.24 -38.76
N GLY A 107 -19.62 -2.63 -38.77
CA GLY A 107 -20.17 -3.60 -39.73
C GLY A 107 -19.65 -5.03 -39.52
N GLN A 108 -19.16 -5.35 -38.31
CA GLN A 108 -18.68 -6.69 -37.95
C GLN A 108 -19.77 -7.45 -37.19
N GLU A 109 -19.86 -8.76 -37.40
CA GLU A 109 -20.73 -9.62 -36.60
C GLU A 109 -20.16 -9.77 -35.19
N VAL A 110 -21.04 -9.76 -34.18
CA VAL A 110 -20.67 -9.95 -32.78
C VAL A 110 -20.32 -11.42 -32.56
N PRO A 111 -19.08 -11.77 -32.15
CA PRO A 111 -18.75 -13.13 -31.74
C PRO A 111 -19.63 -13.53 -30.56
N LYS A 112 -20.14 -14.78 -30.54
CA LYS A 112 -21.00 -15.26 -29.42
C LYS A 112 -20.30 -15.14 -28.06
N ASN A 113 -18.98 -15.34 -28.03
CA ASN A 113 -18.16 -15.23 -26.83
C ASN A 113 -17.90 -13.77 -26.40
N ALA A 114 -18.13 -12.78 -27.27
CA ALA A 114 -17.78 -11.38 -27.00
C ALA A 114 -18.65 -10.69 -25.97
N LEU A 115 -19.77 -11.30 -25.59
CA LEU A 115 -20.69 -10.78 -24.59
C LEU A 115 -20.25 -11.13 -23.18
N GLU A 116 -19.66 -12.31 -22.99
CA GLU A 116 -19.30 -12.83 -21.66
C GLU A 116 -17.80 -12.85 -21.40
N GLU A 117 -16.97 -12.99 -22.44
CA GLU A 117 -15.53 -13.13 -22.33
C GLU A 117 -14.79 -11.88 -22.84
N PRO A 118 -13.58 -11.57 -22.31
CA PRO A 118 -12.69 -10.56 -22.87
C PRO A 118 -12.39 -10.86 -24.35
N THR A 119 -12.82 -9.99 -25.26
CA THR A 119 -12.64 -10.21 -26.71
C THR A 119 -11.88 -9.08 -27.39
N VAL A 120 -11.04 -9.47 -28.35
CA VAL A 120 -10.24 -8.54 -29.14
C VAL A 120 -11.04 -8.08 -30.37
N LEU A 121 -11.46 -6.83 -30.35
CA LEU A 121 -12.05 -6.11 -31.46
C LEU A 121 -10.96 -5.54 -32.38
N HIS A 122 -10.98 -5.96 -33.64
CA HIS A 122 -10.09 -5.47 -34.68
C HIS A 122 -10.70 -4.27 -35.40
N VAL A 123 -10.22 -3.06 -35.09
CA VAL A 123 -10.71 -1.84 -35.73
C VAL A 123 -9.86 -1.52 -36.96
N GLU A 124 -10.16 -2.17 -38.08
CA GLU A 124 -9.38 -2.07 -39.32
C GLU A 124 -9.25 -0.62 -39.83
N ARG A 125 -10.33 0.16 -39.73
CA ARG A 125 -10.36 1.58 -40.14
C ARG A 125 -9.27 2.42 -39.46
N PHE A 126 -8.94 2.10 -38.21
CA PHE A 126 -7.92 2.82 -37.42
C PHE A 126 -6.61 2.03 -37.25
N LYS A 127 -6.50 0.82 -37.84
CA LYS A 127 -5.33 -0.07 -37.77
C LYS A 127 -4.87 -0.36 -36.33
N GLN A 128 -5.82 -0.46 -35.41
CA GLN A 128 -5.58 -0.74 -33.99
C GLN A 128 -6.50 -1.86 -33.50
N LYS A 129 -6.09 -2.51 -32.39
CA LYS A 129 -6.86 -3.54 -31.71
C LYS A 129 -7.33 -3.01 -30.35
N ILE A 130 -8.54 -3.37 -29.95
CA ILE A 130 -9.13 -3.04 -28.66
C ILE A 130 -9.55 -4.36 -28.01
N GLN A 131 -9.21 -4.59 -26.75
CA GLN A 131 -9.71 -5.72 -25.97
C GLN A 131 -10.84 -5.21 -25.09
N LEU A 132 -12.07 -5.58 -25.42
CA LEU A 132 -13.25 -5.24 -24.64
C LEU A 132 -13.39 -6.26 -23.51
N VAL A 133 -13.50 -5.79 -22.27
CA VAL A 133 -13.72 -6.64 -21.09
C VAL A 133 -15.14 -6.35 -20.56
N PRO A 134 -16.12 -7.23 -20.80
CA PRO A 134 -17.46 -7.08 -20.23
C PRO A 134 -17.38 -7.25 -18.71
N LEU A 135 -17.86 -6.26 -17.95
CA LEU A 135 -17.89 -6.35 -16.49
C LEU A 135 -19.31 -6.50 -15.96
N LYS A 136 -19.48 -7.44 -15.04
CA LYS A 136 -20.70 -7.57 -14.23
C LYS A 136 -20.59 -6.65 -13.01
N ARG A 137 -21.71 -6.43 -12.30
CA ARG A 137 -21.76 -5.63 -11.06
C ARG A 137 -21.14 -6.41 -9.88
N ASN A 138 -19.83 -6.66 -9.95
CA ASN A 138 -19.02 -7.21 -8.87
C ASN A 138 -17.87 -6.25 -8.57
N PHE A 139 -17.83 -5.70 -7.36
CA PHE A 139 -16.87 -4.67 -6.99
C PHE A 139 -15.41 -5.10 -7.18
N LEU A 140 -15.05 -6.33 -6.78
CA LEU A 140 -13.67 -6.82 -6.86
C LEU A 140 -13.19 -7.03 -8.29
N ASP A 141 -14.04 -7.58 -9.15
CA ASP A 141 -13.72 -7.82 -10.56
C ASP A 141 -13.58 -6.49 -11.32
N ILE A 142 -14.42 -5.49 -10.97
CA ILE A 142 -14.32 -4.13 -11.52
C ILE A 142 -12.97 -3.52 -11.15
N LEU A 143 -12.57 -3.56 -9.87
CA LEU A 143 -11.26 -3.06 -9.48
C LEU A 143 -10.13 -3.78 -10.24
N ASP A 144 -10.17 -5.11 -10.34
CA ASP A 144 -9.14 -5.89 -11.03
C ASP A 144 -9.02 -5.55 -12.53
N ALA A 145 -10.13 -5.35 -13.23
CA ALA A 145 -10.10 -4.92 -14.62
C ALA A 145 -9.58 -3.48 -14.78
N PHE A 146 -9.98 -2.54 -13.91
CA PHE A 146 -9.54 -1.15 -14.01
C PHE A 146 -8.06 -0.96 -13.62
N LYS A 147 -7.46 -1.86 -12.82
CA LYS A 147 -6.01 -1.85 -12.59
C LYS A 147 -5.21 -2.00 -13.88
N VAL A 148 -5.66 -2.84 -14.81
CA VAL A 148 -4.95 -3.12 -16.08
C VAL A 148 -5.48 -2.30 -17.26
N ALA A 149 -6.60 -1.61 -17.09
CA ALA A 149 -7.26 -0.86 -18.15
C ALA A 149 -6.43 0.31 -18.69
N ASP A 150 -6.44 0.49 -20.02
CA ASP A 150 -5.92 1.68 -20.67
C ASP A 150 -7.01 2.78 -20.73
N PHE A 151 -8.24 2.37 -21.02
CA PHE A 151 -9.45 3.20 -20.99
C PHE A 151 -10.58 2.46 -20.30
N GLY A 152 -11.49 3.13 -19.61
CA GLY A 152 -12.72 2.52 -19.09
C GLY A 152 -13.95 3.16 -19.72
N ILE A 153 -14.89 2.35 -20.22
CA ILE A 153 -16.20 2.85 -20.65
C ILE A 153 -17.13 2.83 -19.45
N LEU A 154 -17.65 3.99 -19.05
CA LEU A 154 -18.70 4.10 -18.03
C LEU A 154 -20.06 4.15 -18.71
N LEU A 155 -20.86 3.12 -18.53
CA LEU A 155 -22.24 3.10 -18.99
C LEU A 155 -23.13 3.75 -17.93
N MET A 156 -23.80 4.82 -18.33
CA MET A 156 -24.85 5.49 -17.56
C MET A 156 -26.18 5.32 -18.28
N SER A 157 -27.26 5.22 -17.50
CA SER A 157 -28.62 5.29 -18.03
C SER A 157 -29.11 6.74 -18.02
N SER A 158 -29.99 7.09 -18.96
CA SER A 158 -30.70 8.37 -18.93
C SER A 158 -32.00 8.33 -18.13
N ASP A 159 -32.44 7.13 -17.72
CA ASP A 159 -33.72 6.89 -17.03
C ASP A 159 -33.52 6.70 -15.52
N VAL A 160 -32.56 5.85 -15.16
CA VAL A 160 -32.22 5.52 -13.77
C VAL A 160 -30.91 6.21 -13.37
N GLU A 161 -30.89 6.76 -12.16
CA GLU A 161 -29.72 7.41 -11.58
C GLU A 161 -28.62 6.39 -11.21
N VAL A 162 -27.44 6.87 -10.84
CA VAL A 162 -26.33 6.01 -10.43
C VAL A 162 -26.52 5.57 -8.97
N ASP A 163 -26.58 4.26 -8.74
CA ASP A 163 -26.71 3.68 -7.40
C ASP A 163 -25.50 3.97 -6.50
N LYS A 164 -25.66 3.76 -5.18
CA LYS A 164 -24.56 3.74 -4.21
C LYS A 164 -23.41 2.81 -4.64
N PHE A 165 -23.73 1.63 -5.19
CA PHE A 165 -22.73 0.70 -5.72
C PHE A 165 -21.91 1.31 -6.85
N GLY A 166 -22.58 2.03 -7.78
CA GLY A 166 -21.91 2.72 -8.88
C GLY A 166 -20.97 3.81 -8.37
N ILE A 167 -21.41 4.59 -7.38
CA ILE A 167 -20.58 5.62 -6.73
C ILE A 167 -19.37 4.99 -6.03
N ASN A 168 -19.56 3.90 -5.28
CA ASN A 168 -18.47 3.18 -4.62
C ASN A 168 -17.45 2.64 -5.63
N CYS A 169 -17.91 2.13 -6.78
CA CYS A 169 -17.02 1.71 -7.87
C CYS A 169 -16.19 2.88 -8.41
N LEU A 170 -16.82 4.04 -8.63
CA LEU A 170 -16.13 5.26 -9.09
C LEU A 170 -15.08 5.74 -8.09
N LEU A 171 -15.41 5.78 -6.80
CA LEU A 171 -14.48 6.12 -5.72
C LEU A 171 -13.33 5.12 -5.62
N GLY A 172 -13.63 3.82 -5.73
CA GLY A 172 -12.62 2.75 -5.77
C GLY A 172 -11.65 2.92 -6.93
N ILE A 173 -12.16 3.21 -8.13
CA ILE A 173 -11.36 3.47 -9.33
C ILE A 173 -10.49 4.73 -9.14
N LEU A 174 -11.04 5.80 -8.58
CA LEU A 174 -10.29 7.03 -8.33
C LEU A 174 -9.14 6.80 -7.33
N ASN A 175 -9.39 6.04 -6.27
CA ASN A 175 -8.42 5.78 -5.21
C ASN A 175 -7.28 4.85 -5.65
N GLN A 176 -7.51 3.88 -6.55
CA GLN A 176 -6.46 3.04 -7.11
C GLN A 176 -5.61 3.73 -8.20
N GLY A 177 -6.15 4.78 -8.84
CA GLY A 177 -5.44 5.58 -9.82
C GLY A 177 -6.32 6.09 -10.96
N LEU A 178 -5.97 7.27 -11.49
CA LEU A 178 -6.68 7.88 -12.61
C LEU A 178 -6.44 7.09 -13.91
N VAL A 179 -7.44 6.29 -14.30
CA VAL A 179 -7.56 5.69 -15.63
C VAL A 179 -8.27 6.69 -16.56
N ASN A 180 -7.98 6.65 -17.86
CA ASN A 180 -8.76 7.45 -18.81
C ASN A 180 -10.16 6.86 -18.93
N VAL A 181 -11.18 7.70 -18.80
CA VAL A 181 -12.56 7.25 -18.77
C VAL A 181 -13.34 7.85 -19.93
N VAL A 182 -14.17 7.03 -20.56
CA VAL A 182 -15.07 7.43 -21.64
C VAL A 182 -16.50 7.29 -21.13
N PRO A 183 -17.15 8.40 -20.74
CA PRO A 183 -18.53 8.35 -20.28
C PRO A 183 -19.47 8.16 -21.46
N VAL A 184 -20.35 7.17 -21.34
CA VAL A 184 -21.26 6.73 -22.39
C VAL A 184 -22.67 6.62 -21.82
N VAL A 185 -23.65 7.15 -22.55
CA VAL A 185 -25.06 7.08 -22.17
C VAL A 185 -25.80 6.10 -23.07
N GLN A 186 -26.62 5.25 -22.44
CA GLN A 186 -27.61 4.39 -23.09
C GLN A 186 -29.02 4.93 -22.83
N ASN A 187 -29.96 4.51 -23.69
CA ASN A 187 -31.40 4.78 -23.57
C ASN A 187 -31.80 6.26 -23.74
N ILE A 188 -30.98 7.11 -24.37
CA ILE A 188 -31.31 8.53 -24.54
C ILE A 188 -32.54 8.72 -25.44
N GLU A 189 -32.85 7.72 -26.27
CA GLU A 189 -34.04 7.73 -27.13
C GLU A 189 -35.35 7.72 -26.33
N ARG A 190 -35.37 7.08 -25.16
CA ARG A 190 -36.56 7.01 -24.28
C ARG A 190 -36.93 8.39 -23.73
N VAL A 191 -35.96 9.29 -23.61
CA VAL A 191 -36.18 10.66 -23.12
C VAL A 191 -36.76 11.55 -24.23
N PRO A 192 -37.78 12.37 -23.95
CA PRO A 192 -38.34 13.33 -24.91
C PRO A 192 -37.26 14.26 -25.50
N GLN A 193 -37.30 14.49 -26.81
CA GLN A 193 -36.26 15.22 -27.56
C GLN A 193 -35.90 16.60 -26.97
N LYS A 194 -36.87 17.29 -26.36
CA LYS A 194 -36.66 18.60 -25.70
C LYS A 194 -35.77 18.51 -24.46
N LEU A 195 -35.83 17.40 -23.72
CA LEU A 195 -35.10 17.21 -22.46
C LEU A 195 -33.72 16.57 -22.66
N ARG A 196 -33.48 15.90 -23.79
CA ARG A 196 -32.20 15.20 -24.07
C ARG A 196 -30.96 16.06 -23.85
N ASN A 197 -30.96 17.33 -24.28
CA ASN A 197 -29.82 18.23 -24.08
C ASN A 197 -29.62 18.62 -22.62
N SER A 198 -30.72 18.74 -21.85
CA SER A 198 -30.65 19.01 -20.42
C SER A 198 -30.10 17.81 -19.65
N THR A 199 -30.60 16.60 -19.96
CA THR A 199 -30.11 15.33 -19.37
C THR A 199 -28.63 15.10 -19.67
N LYS A 200 -28.19 15.31 -20.93
CA LYS A 200 -26.76 15.21 -21.28
C LYS A 200 -25.90 16.16 -20.44
N LYS A 201 -26.31 17.41 -20.28
CA LYS A 201 -25.57 18.39 -19.44
C LYS A 201 -25.51 17.97 -17.97
N SER A 202 -26.61 17.43 -17.44
CA SER A 202 -26.66 16.95 -16.05
C SER A 202 -25.74 15.74 -15.84
N LEU A 203 -25.73 14.77 -16.77
CA LEU A 203 -24.84 13.61 -16.73
C LEU A 203 -23.37 14.01 -16.90
N THR A 204 -23.07 14.96 -17.79
CA THR A 204 -21.71 15.53 -17.91
C THR A 204 -21.29 16.20 -16.60
N ALA A 205 -22.16 16.98 -15.96
CA ALA A 205 -21.87 17.61 -14.68
C ALA A 205 -21.61 16.58 -13.57
N PHE A 206 -22.35 15.47 -13.55
CA PHE A 206 -22.10 14.35 -12.63
C PHE A 206 -20.72 13.72 -12.85
N VAL A 207 -20.37 13.39 -14.09
CA VAL A 207 -19.04 12.82 -14.41
C VAL A 207 -17.92 13.78 -14.03
N GLN A 208 -18.10 15.08 -14.25
CA GLN A 208 -17.12 16.12 -13.90
C GLN A 208 -16.84 16.23 -12.39
N GLN A 209 -17.75 15.77 -11.53
CA GLN A 209 -17.47 15.70 -10.09
C GLN A 209 -16.35 14.70 -9.76
N PHE A 210 -16.25 13.60 -10.53
CA PHE A 210 -15.24 12.55 -10.34
C PHE A 210 -14.04 12.72 -11.28
N PHE A 211 -14.29 13.09 -12.54
CA PHE A 211 -13.30 13.24 -13.60
C PHE A 211 -13.41 14.64 -14.25
N PRO A 212 -12.77 15.67 -13.68
CA PRO A 212 -12.90 17.05 -14.17
C PRO A 212 -12.37 17.29 -15.58
N GLU A 213 -11.50 16.41 -16.09
CA GLU A 213 -10.87 16.56 -17.41
C GLU A 213 -11.76 16.07 -18.56
N GLU A 214 -12.78 15.26 -18.27
CA GLU A 214 -13.63 14.66 -19.30
C GLU A 214 -14.89 15.50 -19.51
N GLU A 215 -14.97 16.17 -20.67
CA GLU A 215 -16.11 17.01 -21.06
C GLU A 215 -17.03 16.33 -22.09
N HIS A 216 -16.57 15.25 -22.72
CA HIS A 216 -17.24 14.63 -23.85
C HIS A 216 -18.07 13.43 -23.42
N LEU A 217 -19.39 13.55 -23.58
CA LEU A 217 -20.35 12.48 -23.33
C LEU A 217 -20.79 11.85 -24.65
N PHE A 218 -20.58 10.55 -24.81
CA PHE A 218 -20.97 9.81 -26.01
C PHE A 218 -22.30 9.07 -25.82
N THR A 219 -22.96 8.76 -26.94
CA THR A 219 -24.20 7.95 -26.97
C THR A 219 -23.98 6.73 -27.85
N LEU A 220 -24.47 5.56 -27.43
CA LEU A 220 -24.35 4.31 -28.23
C LEU A 220 -25.59 4.01 -29.07
N ASP A 221 -26.66 4.81 -28.94
CA ASP A 221 -27.91 4.61 -29.67
C ASP A 221 -27.72 4.87 -31.19
N ASN A 222 -26.78 5.75 -31.56
CA ASN A 222 -26.43 6.03 -32.97
C ASN A 222 -25.11 5.37 -33.36
N ASP A 223 -25.08 4.69 -34.51
CA ASP A 223 -23.86 4.07 -35.05
C ASP A 223 -22.74 5.09 -35.30
N THR A 224 -23.09 6.32 -35.68
CA THR A 224 -22.10 7.39 -35.90
C THR A 224 -21.41 7.81 -34.61
N ASP A 225 -22.15 7.84 -33.50
CA ASP A 225 -21.63 8.24 -32.20
C ASP A 225 -20.81 7.10 -31.58
N ALA A 226 -21.23 5.85 -31.75
CA ALA A 226 -20.43 4.67 -31.39
C ALA A 226 -19.08 4.64 -32.14
N LEU A 227 -19.07 4.97 -33.44
CA LEU A 227 -17.84 5.14 -34.22
C LEU A 227 -16.96 6.28 -33.69
N ASN A 228 -17.56 7.37 -33.21
CA ASN A 228 -16.82 8.48 -32.59
C ASN A 228 -16.21 8.05 -31.24
N THR A 229 -16.91 7.22 -30.45
CA THR A 229 -16.37 6.61 -29.22
C THR A 229 -15.14 5.76 -29.53
N LEU A 230 -15.23 4.87 -30.53
CA LEU A 230 -14.09 4.04 -30.97
C LEU A 230 -12.93 4.90 -31.49
N ARG A 231 -13.24 5.97 -32.23
CA ARG A 231 -12.23 6.93 -32.71
C ARG A 231 -11.55 7.64 -31.54
N PHE A 232 -12.29 8.02 -30.51
CA PHE A 232 -11.73 8.66 -29.31
C PHE A 232 -10.75 7.73 -28.60
N ILE A 233 -11.17 6.49 -28.33
CA ILE A 233 -10.34 5.46 -27.68
C ILE A 233 -9.08 5.15 -28.48
N THR A 234 -9.19 5.02 -29.81
CA THR A 234 -8.04 4.69 -30.68
C THR A 234 -7.07 5.85 -30.87
N SER A 235 -7.57 7.08 -31.04
CA SER A 235 -6.73 8.27 -31.26
C SER A 235 -6.08 8.80 -29.99
N GLN A 236 -6.75 8.69 -28.83
CA GLN A 236 -6.20 9.15 -27.57
C GLN A 236 -5.17 8.16 -27.03
N ARG A 237 -4.17 8.72 -26.35
CA ARG A 237 -3.16 7.96 -25.62
C ARG A 237 -3.66 7.67 -24.19
N PRO A 238 -3.52 6.44 -23.69
CA PRO A 238 -3.78 6.18 -22.28
C PRO A 238 -2.81 6.97 -21.41
N LYS A 239 -3.28 7.47 -20.28
CA LYS A 239 -2.41 8.07 -19.27
C LYS A 239 -1.66 6.96 -18.52
N PRO A 240 -0.34 7.08 -18.34
CA PRO A 240 0.42 6.08 -17.63
C PRO A 240 0.09 6.11 -16.13
N MET A 241 -0.14 4.94 -15.54
CA MET A 241 -0.27 4.80 -14.10
C MET A 241 1.08 4.40 -13.52
N SER A 242 1.69 5.30 -12.73
CA SER A 242 3.07 5.15 -12.27
C SER A 242 3.37 3.82 -11.59
N TRP A 243 2.55 3.40 -10.62
CA TRP A 243 2.79 2.13 -9.91
C TRP A 243 2.61 0.91 -10.81
N ARG A 244 1.61 0.93 -11.71
CA ARG A 244 1.35 -0.15 -12.65
C ARG A 244 2.47 -0.31 -13.67
N ASP A 245 2.88 0.79 -14.30
CA ASP A 245 3.81 0.76 -15.41
C ASP A 245 5.26 0.43 -14.97
N HIS A 246 5.58 0.60 -13.67
CA HIS A 246 6.83 0.10 -13.10
C HIS A 246 6.88 -1.42 -12.97
N HIS A 247 5.74 -2.11 -13.02
CA HIS A 247 5.66 -3.56 -12.96
C HIS A 247 5.36 -4.13 -14.35
N PRO A 248 5.90 -5.30 -14.70
CA PRO A 248 5.38 -6.08 -15.80
C PRO A 248 3.99 -6.60 -15.43
N TYR A 249 3.02 -6.49 -16.33
CA TYR A 249 1.68 -7.04 -16.13
C TYR A 249 1.08 -7.56 -17.43
N MET A 250 0.10 -8.45 -17.31
CA MET A 250 -0.66 -8.96 -18.44
C MET A 250 -2.09 -9.30 -18.02
N LEU A 251 -3.03 -9.11 -18.93
CA LEU A 251 -4.37 -9.67 -18.84
C LEU A 251 -4.35 -11.02 -19.56
N ALA A 252 -4.77 -12.08 -18.88
CA ALA A 252 -4.79 -13.42 -19.45
C ALA A 252 -5.91 -13.55 -20.49
N GLU A 253 -5.57 -14.07 -21.67
CA GLU A 253 -6.53 -14.44 -22.72
C GLU A 253 -6.90 -15.92 -22.61
N GLU A 254 -5.89 -16.77 -22.47
CA GLU A 254 -6.05 -18.21 -22.37
C GLU A 254 -5.14 -18.74 -21.27
N VAL A 255 -5.72 -19.59 -20.43
CA VAL A 255 -5.04 -20.28 -19.35
C VAL A 255 -5.16 -21.78 -19.58
N ALA A 256 -4.02 -22.47 -19.57
CA ALA A 256 -3.94 -23.92 -19.65
C ALA A 256 -3.17 -24.46 -18.44
N TYR A 257 -3.44 -25.68 -18.01
CA TYR A 257 -2.83 -26.29 -16.84
C TYR A 257 -2.32 -27.69 -17.15
N ASP A 258 -1.03 -27.91 -16.91
CA ASP A 258 -0.39 -29.22 -17.02
C ASP A 258 -0.18 -29.78 -15.60
N PRO A 259 -0.91 -30.82 -15.19
CA PRO A 259 -0.74 -31.41 -13.86
C PRO A 259 0.59 -32.16 -13.76
N LEU A 260 1.37 -31.88 -12.70
CA LEU A 260 2.61 -32.60 -12.39
C LEU A 260 2.41 -33.59 -11.21
N THR A 261 1.67 -33.12 -10.21
CA THR A 261 1.25 -33.78 -8.97
C THR A 261 -0.28 -33.66 -8.88
N PRO A 262 -1.01 -34.55 -8.19
CA PRO A 262 -2.47 -34.42 -8.00
C PRO A 262 -2.92 -33.05 -7.46
N GLU A 263 -2.08 -32.36 -6.69
CA GLU A 263 -2.42 -31.06 -6.09
C GLU A 263 -1.77 -29.86 -6.79
N ARG A 264 -0.69 -30.07 -7.56
CA ARG A 264 0.15 -29.00 -8.11
C ARG A 264 0.65 -29.29 -9.50
N GLY A 265 0.89 -28.25 -10.28
CA GLY A 265 1.19 -28.36 -11.70
C GLY A 265 1.75 -27.08 -12.28
N ILE A 266 1.90 -27.06 -13.59
CA ILE A 266 2.43 -25.93 -14.34
C ILE A 266 1.26 -25.19 -14.97
N LEU A 267 1.12 -23.90 -14.64
CA LEU A 267 0.10 -23.03 -15.21
C LEU A 267 0.70 -22.27 -16.39
N LYS A 268 0.11 -22.43 -17.57
CA LYS A 268 0.44 -21.67 -18.78
C LYS A 268 -0.54 -20.53 -18.91
N VAL A 269 -0.06 -19.30 -18.80
CA VAL A 269 -0.90 -18.11 -18.99
C VAL A 269 -0.45 -17.38 -20.24
N THR A 270 -1.36 -17.23 -21.21
CA THR A 270 -1.10 -16.51 -22.46
C THR A 270 -1.75 -15.13 -22.45
N GLY A 271 -1.07 -14.14 -23.01
CA GLY A 271 -1.58 -12.78 -23.12
C GLY A 271 -0.52 -11.78 -23.56
N TYR A 272 -0.89 -10.50 -23.57
CA TYR A 272 0.00 -9.42 -24.02
C TYR A 272 0.80 -8.82 -22.87
N ALA A 273 2.12 -8.79 -23.03
CA ALA A 273 3.01 -8.15 -22.06
C ALA A 273 2.84 -6.62 -22.06
N ARG A 274 2.64 -6.03 -20.88
CA ARG A 274 2.45 -4.59 -20.66
C ARG A 274 3.30 -4.09 -19.51
N GLY A 275 3.49 -2.76 -19.44
CA GLY A 275 4.32 -2.11 -18.42
C GLY A 275 5.81 -2.29 -18.69
N ASN A 276 6.56 -2.65 -17.65
CA ASN A 276 7.97 -2.99 -17.77
C ASN A 276 8.17 -4.35 -18.44
N PRO A 277 9.39 -4.65 -18.96
CA PRO A 277 9.72 -5.97 -19.49
C PRO A 277 9.53 -7.09 -18.47
N PHE A 278 9.00 -8.23 -18.91
CA PHE A 278 9.01 -9.45 -18.09
C PHE A 278 10.43 -10.02 -18.01
N ASN A 279 10.75 -10.65 -16.88
CA ASN A 279 12.02 -11.30 -16.61
C ASN A 279 11.75 -12.64 -15.93
N ALA A 280 12.28 -13.73 -16.48
CA ALA A 280 12.07 -15.08 -15.97
C ALA A 280 12.64 -15.30 -14.56
N ASN A 281 13.64 -14.51 -14.14
CA ASN A 281 14.23 -14.60 -12.80
C ASN A 281 13.31 -14.04 -11.70
N ARG A 282 12.35 -13.20 -12.06
CA ARG A 282 11.45 -12.53 -11.10
C ARG A 282 10.22 -13.39 -10.82
N LEU A 283 9.66 -13.19 -9.63
CA LEU A 283 8.41 -13.84 -9.23
C LEU A 283 7.21 -13.21 -9.93
N VAL A 284 6.13 -13.98 -9.98
CA VAL A 284 4.84 -13.58 -10.55
C VAL A 284 3.76 -13.71 -9.50
N HIS A 285 2.95 -12.68 -9.35
CA HIS A 285 1.76 -12.68 -8.52
C HIS A 285 0.54 -13.07 -9.34
N LEU A 286 -0.14 -14.13 -8.92
CA LEU A 286 -1.46 -14.51 -9.38
C LEU A 286 -2.51 -13.92 -8.43
N GLN A 287 -3.47 -13.19 -8.99
CA GLN A 287 -4.53 -12.56 -8.23
C GLN A 287 -5.26 -13.61 -7.35
N ASN A 288 -5.34 -13.34 -6.05
CA ASN A 288 -5.98 -14.18 -5.02
C ASN A 288 -5.28 -15.52 -4.69
N PHE A 289 -4.21 -15.90 -5.40
CA PHE A 289 -3.47 -17.16 -5.14
C PHE A 289 -2.06 -16.96 -4.58
N GLY A 290 -1.47 -15.77 -4.77
CA GLY A 290 -0.17 -15.42 -4.20
C GLY A 290 0.96 -15.37 -5.23
N ASP A 291 2.19 -15.52 -4.74
CA ASP A 291 3.42 -15.32 -5.52
C ASP A 291 4.04 -16.68 -5.91
N PHE A 292 4.46 -16.82 -7.18
CA PHE A 292 4.98 -18.05 -7.77
C PHE A 292 6.22 -17.79 -8.66
N GLN A 293 7.02 -18.83 -8.89
CA GLN A 293 8.21 -18.77 -9.75
C GLN A 293 7.88 -19.11 -11.21
N ILE A 294 8.50 -18.37 -12.13
CA ILE A 294 8.43 -18.64 -13.56
C ILE A 294 9.42 -19.75 -13.92
N GLN A 295 8.99 -20.70 -14.76
CA GLN A 295 9.83 -21.74 -15.34
C GLN A 295 10.43 -21.32 -16.68
N GLN A 296 9.62 -20.71 -17.56
CA GLN A 296 10.06 -20.20 -18.86
C GLN A 296 9.04 -19.22 -19.44
N ILE A 297 9.48 -18.37 -20.36
CA ILE A 297 8.62 -17.47 -21.13
C ILE A 297 8.79 -17.77 -22.62
N THR A 298 7.69 -18.11 -23.28
CA THR A 298 7.66 -18.40 -24.72
C THR A 298 6.82 -17.36 -25.47
N SER A 299 7.14 -17.11 -26.73
CA SER A 299 6.34 -16.28 -27.63
C SER A 299 5.13 -17.06 -28.13
N SER A 300 3.98 -16.39 -28.26
CA SER A 300 2.75 -17.00 -28.82
C SER A 300 2.06 -16.03 -29.77
N PRO A 301 2.49 -15.93 -31.05
CA PRO A 301 1.84 -15.07 -32.03
C PRO A 301 0.40 -15.55 -32.35
N LEU A 302 -0.55 -14.61 -32.52
CA LEU A 302 -1.94 -14.94 -32.90
C LEU A 302 -2.03 -15.31 -34.39
N GLY A 303 -2.58 -16.49 -34.64
CA GLY A 303 -2.77 -17.05 -35.98
C GLY A 303 -1.45 -17.51 -36.56
N GLY A 304 -1.37 -18.79 -36.94
CA GLY A 304 -0.17 -19.41 -37.53
C GLY A 304 0.55 -18.42 -38.42
N SER A 305 1.64 -17.86 -37.92
CA SER A 305 2.37 -16.83 -38.62
C SER A 305 3.19 -17.54 -39.68
N TYR A 306 2.52 -18.00 -40.72
CA TYR A 306 3.10 -18.61 -41.90
C TYR A 306 4.12 -17.63 -42.49
N GLN A 307 5.40 -17.82 -42.19
CA GLN A 307 6.50 -17.25 -42.96
C GLN A 307 6.74 -18.20 -44.13
N GLY A 308 5.80 -18.22 -45.08
CA GLY A 308 5.67 -19.34 -46.03
C GLY A 308 4.95 -20.54 -45.39
N ASP A 309 5.05 -21.73 -45.99
CA ASP A 309 4.32 -22.97 -45.64
C ASP A 309 4.81 -23.67 -44.34
N MET A 310 5.44 -22.92 -43.41
CA MET A 310 5.92 -23.45 -42.12
C MET A 310 5.22 -22.74 -40.96
N GLU A 311 4.66 -23.55 -40.06
CA GLU A 311 4.14 -23.14 -38.76
C GLU A 311 5.31 -22.67 -37.89
N VAL A 312 5.21 -21.48 -37.30
CA VAL A 312 6.27 -20.94 -36.44
C VAL A 312 6.03 -21.48 -35.04
N ASP A 313 6.90 -22.40 -34.62
CA ASP A 313 6.93 -22.92 -33.25
C ASP A 313 7.09 -21.78 -32.23
N ALA A 314 6.55 -21.97 -31.02
CA ALA A 314 6.66 -21.00 -29.93
C ALA A 314 8.14 -20.75 -29.58
N GLU A 315 8.68 -19.60 -29.99
CA GLU A 315 10.07 -19.24 -29.70
C GLU A 315 10.28 -19.02 -28.19
N LEU A 316 11.33 -19.62 -27.63
CA LEU A 316 11.74 -19.40 -26.25
C LEU A 316 12.36 -17.99 -26.12
N LEU A 317 11.75 -17.14 -25.31
CA LEU A 317 12.20 -15.76 -25.12
C LEU A 317 13.15 -15.60 -23.93
N ASP A 318 12.84 -16.26 -22.82
CA ASP A 318 13.59 -16.11 -21.58
C ASP A 318 13.46 -17.35 -20.68
N THR A 319 14.55 -17.68 -19.99
CA THR A 319 14.64 -18.80 -19.04
C THR A 319 15.32 -18.34 -17.75
N PRO A 320 14.86 -18.80 -16.58
CA PRO A 320 15.42 -18.40 -15.31
C PRO A 320 16.86 -18.92 -15.17
N LYS A 321 17.74 -18.08 -14.64
CA LYS A 321 19.09 -18.46 -14.23
C LYS A 321 19.08 -18.81 -12.75
N PRO A 322 19.54 -19.99 -12.34
CA PRO A 322 19.50 -20.43 -10.94
C PRO A 322 20.12 -19.44 -9.94
N ASP A 323 21.23 -18.78 -10.31
CA ASP A 323 21.95 -17.88 -9.40
C ASP A 323 21.27 -16.51 -9.18
N GLU A 324 20.41 -16.08 -10.11
CA GLU A 324 19.77 -14.76 -10.08
C GLU A 324 18.26 -14.85 -9.84
N GLN A 325 17.71 -16.06 -9.75
CA GLN A 325 16.29 -16.31 -9.55
C GLN A 325 15.90 -15.92 -8.12
N ASP A 326 14.78 -15.22 -7.99
CA ASP A 326 14.27 -14.83 -6.68
C ASP A 326 13.68 -16.04 -5.92
N ASP A 327 14.03 -16.16 -4.64
CA ASP A 327 13.52 -17.20 -3.75
C ASP A 327 12.06 -16.94 -3.32
N LEU A 328 11.32 -18.00 -3.01
CA LEU A 328 9.97 -17.96 -2.44
C LEU A 328 9.98 -17.80 -0.90
N ILE A 329 11.05 -17.24 -0.33
CA ILE A 329 11.16 -17.01 1.11
C ILE A 329 10.52 -15.65 1.44
N ALA A 330 9.34 -15.69 2.05
CA ALA A 330 8.60 -14.50 2.47
C ALA A 330 9.08 -13.96 3.83
N GLU A 331 9.32 -14.85 4.80
CA GLU A 331 9.68 -14.54 6.18
C GLU A 331 11.10 -15.04 6.48
N ASN A 332 11.80 -14.28 7.32
CA ASN A 332 13.08 -14.69 7.87
C ASN A 332 12.86 -15.64 9.06
N GLU A 333 13.68 -16.67 9.17
CA GLU A 333 13.68 -17.52 10.36
C GLU A 333 14.29 -16.72 11.53
N PRO A 334 13.54 -16.52 12.64
CA PRO A 334 14.10 -15.86 13.81
C PRO A 334 15.25 -16.68 14.37
N ASP A 335 16.41 -16.07 14.51
CA ASP A 335 17.48 -16.67 15.29
C ASP A 335 17.19 -16.45 16.78
N PHE A 336 16.76 -17.51 17.46
CA PHE A 336 16.46 -17.47 18.89
C PHE A 336 17.73 -17.33 19.74
N MET A 337 18.91 -17.64 19.19
CA MET A 337 20.19 -17.51 19.88
C MET A 337 20.74 -16.07 19.84
N ASP A 338 20.28 -15.24 18.90
CA ASP A 338 20.67 -13.82 18.83
C ASP A 338 20.00 -12.97 19.94
N ASN A 339 18.93 -13.51 20.54
CA ASN A 339 18.28 -12.98 21.76
C ASN A 339 18.86 -13.60 23.04
N GLU A 340 19.75 -14.59 22.93
CA GLU A 340 20.63 -15.00 24.03
C GLU A 340 21.77 -13.99 24.13
N GLN A 341 21.44 -12.83 24.70
CA GLN A 341 22.32 -12.08 25.59
C GLN A 341 23.81 -12.22 25.23
N THR A 342 24.29 -11.38 24.31
CA THR A 342 25.72 -11.09 24.27
C THR A 342 26.14 -10.80 25.71
N TRP A 343 27.15 -11.53 26.19
CA TRP A 343 27.70 -11.31 27.52
C TRP A 343 27.88 -9.80 27.71
N PRO A 344 27.30 -9.18 28.75
CA PRO A 344 27.49 -7.77 29.01
C PRO A 344 28.98 -7.45 28.92
N THR A 345 29.35 -6.41 28.18
CA THR A 345 30.73 -5.93 28.20
C THR A 345 31.12 -5.66 29.66
N GLU A 346 32.39 -5.88 29.99
CA GLU A 346 32.91 -5.73 31.36
C GLU A 346 32.56 -4.35 31.97
N GLU A 347 32.37 -3.36 31.10
CA GLU A 347 31.95 -1.99 31.43
C GLU A 347 30.47 -1.88 31.83
N GLU A 348 29.54 -2.56 31.14
CA GLU A 348 28.11 -2.58 31.49
C GLU A 348 27.84 -3.45 32.72
N MET A 349 28.63 -4.50 32.93
CA MET A 349 28.57 -5.32 34.15
C MET A 349 29.01 -4.51 35.37
N ALA A 350 30.07 -3.69 35.24
CA ALA A 350 30.52 -2.80 36.31
C ALA A 350 29.48 -1.71 36.64
N GLU A 351 28.83 -1.14 35.62
CA GLU A 351 27.82 -0.09 35.82
C GLU A 351 26.53 -0.66 36.44
N ALA A 352 26.13 -1.88 36.04
CA ALA A 352 25.03 -2.60 36.66
C ALA A 352 25.34 -3.02 38.10
N ASP A 353 26.57 -3.48 38.40
CA ASP A 353 27.01 -3.80 39.76
C ASP A 353 27.07 -2.55 40.66
N GLU A 354 27.49 -1.40 40.12
CA GLU A 354 27.42 -0.13 40.85
C GLU A 354 25.98 0.34 41.08
N ARG A 355 25.07 0.06 40.14
CA ARG A 355 23.65 0.40 40.26
C ARG A 355 22.94 -0.52 41.25
N VAL A 356 23.26 -1.82 41.22
CA VAL A 356 22.79 -2.82 42.19
C VAL A 356 23.38 -2.54 43.56
N ARG A 357 24.64 -2.12 43.68
CA ARG A 357 25.22 -1.63 44.96
C ARG A 357 24.52 -0.38 45.47
N ARG A 358 24.16 0.56 44.59
CA ARG A 358 23.37 1.75 44.97
C ARG A 358 21.95 1.41 45.41
N MET A 359 21.28 0.46 44.75
CA MET A 359 19.94 0.01 45.18
C MET A 359 20.00 -0.86 46.44
N ARG A 360 20.98 -1.77 46.55
CA ARG A 360 21.22 -2.53 47.80
C ARG A 360 21.60 -1.63 48.97
N GLY A 361 22.29 -0.52 48.73
CA GLY A 361 22.59 0.46 49.77
C GLY A 361 21.38 1.28 50.24
N MET A 362 20.21 1.12 49.58
CA MET A 362 18.99 1.87 49.88
C MET A 362 17.84 0.95 50.34
N ASP A 363 17.90 -0.35 50.05
CA ASP A 363 16.91 -1.38 50.44
C ASP A 363 17.50 -2.48 51.35
N THR A 364 18.59 -2.22 52.09
CA THR A 364 18.96 -3.08 53.23
C THR A 364 18.34 -2.54 54.50
N ASP A 365 17.04 -2.74 54.65
CA ASP A 365 16.42 -2.74 55.98
C ASP A 365 15.15 -3.61 56.05
N GLU A 366 15.17 -4.77 55.39
CA GLU A 366 14.29 -5.88 55.80
C GLU A 366 14.98 -6.66 56.93
N SER A 367 15.09 -6.01 58.10
CA SER A 367 15.42 -6.69 59.34
C SER A 367 14.21 -7.53 59.79
N LEU A 368 14.42 -8.83 59.99
CA LEU A 368 13.38 -9.73 60.52
C LEU A 368 13.11 -9.37 61.98
N LYS A 369 12.15 -8.48 62.21
CA LYS A 369 11.79 -7.99 63.54
C LYS A 369 11.03 -9.04 64.34
N ARG A 370 11.59 -9.49 65.47
CA ARG A 370 10.93 -10.45 66.36
C ARG A 370 9.88 -9.75 67.21
N VAL A 371 8.64 -9.72 66.74
CA VAL A 371 7.53 -9.12 67.47
C VAL A 371 6.65 -10.16 68.20
N PRO A 372 6.09 -9.83 69.38
CA PRO A 372 5.17 -10.71 70.10
C PRO A 372 3.96 -11.12 69.26
N LYS A 373 3.44 -12.33 69.48
CA LYS A 373 2.25 -12.83 68.76
C LYS A 373 1.05 -11.90 69.03
N GLY A 374 0.51 -11.30 67.97
CA GLY A 374 -0.66 -10.41 68.04
C GLY A 374 -0.38 -8.92 67.82
N THR A 375 0.87 -8.50 67.61
CA THR A 375 1.19 -7.10 67.28
C THR A 375 0.85 -6.78 65.82
N SER A 376 0.15 -5.66 65.60
CA SER A 376 -0.13 -5.16 64.24
C SER A 376 1.13 -4.62 63.55
N SER A 377 1.12 -4.54 62.22
CA SER A 377 2.24 -3.97 61.45
C SER A 377 2.59 -2.54 61.88
N TYR A 378 1.58 -1.77 62.30
CA TYR A 378 1.78 -0.44 62.86
C TYR A 378 2.48 -0.50 64.23
N GLN A 379 2.08 -1.38 65.15
CA GLN A 379 2.72 -1.53 66.46
C GLN A 379 4.16 -2.07 66.36
N ALA A 380 4.42 -2.97 65.41
CA ALA A 380 5.74 -3.53 65.14
C ALA A 380 6.76 -2.47 64.68
N ALA A 381 6.31 -1.42 63.99
CA ALA A 381 7.17 -0.32 63.55
C ALA A 381 7.75 0.51 64.72
N TRP A 382 7.09 0.52 65.89
CA TRP A 382 7.51 1.29 67.07
C TRP A 382 8.41 0.54 68.05
N ILE A 383 8.54 -0.78 67.92
CA ILE A 383 9.44 -1.58 68.77
C ILE A 383 10.87 -1.24 68.34
N VAL A 384 11.71 -0.61 69.16
CA VAL A 384 13.10 -0.32 68.77
C VAL A 384 13.93 -1.58 68.99
N ASP A 385 14.69 -2.03 67.99
CA ASP A 385 15.60 -3.18 68.13
C ASP A 385 16.91 -2.73 68.83
N GLU A 386 17.49 -3.56 69.69
CA GLU A 386 18.70 -3.23 70.48
C GLU A 386 19.97 -2.96 69.65
N ASP A 387 19.96 -3.27 68.34
CA ASP A 387 21.06 -2.96 67.41
C ASP A 387 21.01 -1.51 66.88
N ASP A 388 19.98 -0.72 67.21
CA ASP A 388 19.84 0.69 66.81
C ASP A 388 20.49 1.67 67.81
N GLN A 389 21.53 1.22 68.54
CA GLN A 389 22.37 2.07 69.41
C GLN A 389 23.54 2.71 68.64
N ASN A 390 23.28 3.33 67.50
CA ASN A 390 24.24 4.25 66.90
C ASN A 390 23.60 5.63 66.71
N TYR A 391 23.35 6.29 67.84
CA TYR A 391 23.17 7.73 67.86
C TYR A 391 24.48 8.37 67.39
N SER A 392 24.51 8.87 66.15
CA SER A 392 25.51 9.83 65.73
C SER A 392 25.37 11.07 66.59
N GLU A 393 26.34 11.26 67.47
CA GLU A 393 26.60 12.45 68.27
C GLU A 393 26.80 13.64 67.32
N ASP A 394 25.76 14.45 67.11
CA ASP A 394 25.89 15.80 66.58
C ASP A 394 25.47 16.80 67.67
N GLU A 395 26.46 17.61 68.06
CA GLU A 395 26.41 18.68 69.06
C GLU A 395 25.22 19.62 68.87
N PHE A 396 24.43 19.82 69.94
CA PHE A 396 23.73 21.07 70.16
C PHE A 396 23.90 21.52 71.62
N GLU A 397 24.42 22.74 71.75
CA GLU A 397 24.72 23.46 72.99
C GLU A 397 23.48 23.73 73.86
N ASP A 398 23.75 23.89 75.15
CA ASP A 398 22.84 24.09 76.29
C ASP A 398 21.81 25.24 76.14
N GLU A 399 20.63 25.08 76.74
CA GLU A 399 20.16 25.91 77.88
C GLU A 399 18.73 25.53 78.34
N ASP A 400 18.65 25.17 79.62
CA ASP A 400 17.61 25.55 80.59
C ASP A 400 16.19 24.94 80.60
N ASN A 401 16.01 24.05 81.60
CA ASN A 401 15.09 24.17 82.75
C ASN A 401 13.73 23.41 82.79
N ASP A 402 13.63 22.52 83.79
CA ASP A 402 12.48 22.20 84.68
C ASP A 402 11.17 21.66 84.07
N GLU A 403 10.42 20.68 84.58
CA GLU A 403 10.29 20.03 85.90
C GLU A 403 9.43 18.75 85.73
N ILE A 404 9.56 17.79 86.66
CA ILE A 404 8.91 16.48 86.71
C ILE A 404 7.47 16.58 87.26
N MET A 405 6.52 15.79 86.73
CA MET A 405 5.44 15.17 87.53
C MET A 405 4.96 13.86 86.88
N MET A 406 5.26 12.73 87.53
CA MET A 406 4.52 11.46 87.39
C MET A 406 3.23 11.54 88.22
N GLU A 407 2.12 11.07 87.69
CA GLU A 407 0.98 10.65 88.51
C GLU A 407 0.45 9.31 87.97
N GLU A 408 0.50 8.30 88.85
CA GLU A 408 -0.09 6.98 88.67
C GLU A 408 -1.61 7.08 88.62
N VAL A 409 -2.26 6.28 87.77
CA VAL A 409 -3.63 5.84 88.05
C VAL A 409 -3.80 4.38 87.65
N ASP A 410 -4.27 3.64 88.64
CA ASP A 410 -4.58 2.22 88.70
C ASP A 410 -5.88 1.87 87.92
N ASP A 411 -6.01 0.57 87.67
CA ASP A 411 -7.03 -0.22 86.96
C ASP A 411 -8.49 0.30 86.87
N GLU A 412 -9.17 -0.01 85.75
CA GLU A 412 -10.45 -0.74 85.76
C GLU A 412 -10.89 -1.26 84.36
N GLU A 413 -11.49 -2.46 84.39
CA GLU A 413 -11.91 -3.33 83.29
C GLU A 413 -13.01 -2.75 82.38
N ASP A 414 -13.06 -3.21 81.12
CA ASP A 414 -14.37 -3.60 80.55
C ASP A 414 -14.25 -4.76 79.55
N ILE A 415 -15.01 -5.81 79.85
CA ILE A 415 -15.01 -7.13 79.21
C ILE A 415 -16.11 -7.14 78.14
N VAL A 416 -15.76 -7.49 76.89
CA VAL A 416 -16.75 -7.98 75.91
C VAL A 416 -16.25 -9.28 75.27
N GLN A 417 -17.04 -10.34 75.45
CA GLN A 417 -16.78 -11.72 75.02
C GLN A 417 -16.72 -11.86 73.48
N PRO A 418 -15.78 -12.65 72.92
CA PRO A 418 -15.93 -13.16 71.56
C PRO A 418 -16.82 -14.41 71.56
N ALA A 419 -17.88 -14.37 70.75
CA ALA A 419 -18.74 -15.52 70.47
C ALA A 419 -17.95 -16.63 69.78
N SER A 420 -18.10 -17.85 70.30
CA SER A 420 -17.53 -19.09 69.78
C SER A 420 -18.29 -19.57 68.54
N PHE A 421 -17.54 -19.95 67.50
CA PHE A 421 -18.02 -20.86 66.45
C PHE A 421 -17.11 -22.09 66.40
N PRO A 422 -17.66 -23.30 66.16
CA PRO A 422 -16.95 -24.56 66.37
C PRO A 422 -15.96 -24.84 65.25
N VAL A 423 -14.85 -25.49 65.63
CA VAL A 423 -13.94 -26.21 64.76
C VAL A 423 -14.60 -27.54 64.42
N ASP A 424 -14.73 -27.86 63.13
CA ASP A 424 -14.86 -29.25 62.67
C ASP A 424 -13.91 -29.47 61.49
N ASP A 425 -13.23 -30.61 61.58
CA ASP A 425 -12.19 -31.15 60.70
C ASP A 425 -12.72 -31.48 59.29
N ASP A 426 -11.79 -31.38 58.32
CA ASP A 426 -11.63 -32.22 57.12
C ASP A 426 -12.88 -32.85 56.47
N GLU A 427 -13.31 -32.28 55.34
CA GLU A 427 -13.78 -33.07 54.18
C GLU A 427 -13.66 -32.22 52.90
N TYR A 428 -12.79 -32.66 51.98
CA TYR A 428 -12.70 -32.09 50.64
C TYR A 428 -13.93 -32.51 49.83
N GLU A 429 -14.81 -31.57 49.46
CA GLU A 429 -15.77 -31.79 48.39
C GLU A 429 -15.15 -31.35 47.04
N GLU A 430 -14.94 -32.34 46.17
CA GLU A 430 -14.65 -32.17 44.75
C GLU A 430 -15.88 -31.56 44.06
N ILE A 431 -15.86 -30.25 43.80
CA ILE A 431 -16.83 -29.62 42.90
C ILE A 431 -16.28 -29.78 41.48
N GLU A 432 -16.88 -30.68 40.70
CA GLU A 432 -16.67 -30.75 39.25
C GLU A 432 -16.97 -29.38 38.63
N MET A 433 -15.95 -28.68 38.15
CA MET A 433 -16.13 -27.59 37.22
C MET A 433 -16.73 -28.17 35.95
N ASP A 434 -18.05 -28.07 35.82
CA ASP A 434 -18.76 -28.37 34.60
C ASP A 434 -18.08 -27.60 33.47
N GLY A 435 -17.49 -28.36 32.56
CA GLY A 435 -16.78 -27.83 31.42
C GLY A 435 -17.73 -26.94 30.65
N LYS A 436 -17.33 -25.70 30.37
CA LYS A 436 -17.92 -24.94 29.28
C LYS A 436 -17.74 -25.76 28.01
N LYS A 437 -18.71 -26.61 27.71
CA LYS A 437 -19.05 -26.98 26.36
C LYS A 437 -19.26 -25.67 25.63
N GLN A 438 -18.44 -25.45 24.62
CA GLN A 438 -18.87 -24.67 23.47
C GLN A 438 -20.02 -25.47 22.87
N ASP A 439 -21.21 -25.29 23.43
CA ASP A 439 -22.41 -25.52 22.66
C ASP A 439 -22.38 -24.43 21.58
N GLU A 440 -22.09 -24.85 20.35
CA GLU A 440 -22.46 -24.12 19.15
C GLU A 440 -24.00 -24.09 19.12
N ASP A 441 -24.59 -23.30 20.02
CA ASP A 441 -25.98 -22.90 19.90
C ASP A 441 -26.03 -22.05 18.62
N GLU A 442 -26.56 -22.62 17.54
CA GLU A 442 -27.11 -21.85 16.43
C GLU A 442 -28.18 -20.93 17.03
N PHE A 443 -27.76 -19.72 17.41
CA PHE A 443 -28.68 -18.68 17.88
C PHE A 443 -29.74 -18.46 16.79
N ASP A 444 -31.00 -18.30 17.18
CA ASP A 444 -32.04 -17.89 16.24
C ASP A 444 -31.57 -16.60 15.55
N ALA A 445 -31.78 -16.48 14.23
CA ALA A 445 -31.30 -15.33 13.43
C ALA A 445 -31.77 -13.96 13.97
N GLU A 446 -32.82 -13.95 14.79
CA GLU A 446 -33.37 -12.77 15.45
C GLU A 446 -32.63 -12.39 16.75
N GLU A 447 -31.94 -13.33 17.40
CA GLU A 447 -31.05 -13.08 18.54
C GLU A 447 -29.67 -12.64 18.07
N GLU A 448 -29.13 -13.22 16.99
CA GLU A 448 -27.88 -12.78 16.36
C GLU A 448 -27.97 -11.31 15.90
N ALA A 449 -29.09 -10.93 15.28
CA ALA A 449 -29.34 -9.55 14.86
C ALA A 449 -29.35 -8.58 16.04
N ARG A 450 -29.96 -8.97 17.17
CA ARG A 450 -29.99 -8.14 18.39
C ARG A 450 -28.60 -8.00 19.02
N GLN A 451 -27.83 -9.08 19.11
CA GLN A 451 -26.45 -9.04 19.60
C GLN A 451 -25.57 -8.17 18.71
N TYR A 452 -25.75 -8.24 17.39
CA TYR A 452 -25.04 -7.39 16.45
C TYR A 452 -25.40 -5.90 16.61
N GLU A 453 -26.68 -5.58 16.80
CA GLU A 453 -27.11 -4.21 17.10
C GLU A 453 -26.54 -3.67 18.42
N GLU A 454 -26.52 -4.49 19.47
CA GLU A 454 -25.91 -4.14 20.76
C GLU A 454 -24.40 -3.92 20.62
N TYR A 455 -23.72 -4.78 19.88
CA TYR A 455 -22.31 -4.64 19.56
C TYR A 455 -22.01 -3.32 18.82
N LEU A 456 -22.84 -2.97 17.82
CA LEU A 456 -22.71 -1.70 17.09
C LEU A 456 -22.93 -0.49 18.01
N LYS A 457 -23.96 -0.53 18.88
CA LYS A 457 -24.23 0.53 19.86
C LYS A 457 -23.07 0.69 20.85
N GLN A 458 -22.53 -0.41 21.36
CA GLN A 458 -21.38 -0.39 22.26
C GLN A 458 -20.17 0.26 21.59
N ARG A 459 -19.86 -0.14 20.34
CA ARG A 459 -18.77 0.44 19.55
C ARG A 459 -18.96 1.93 19.28
N GLN A 460 -20.19 2.37 19.04
CA GLN A 460 -20.50 3.79 18.85
C GLN A 460 -20.35 4.59 20.15
N ASN A 461 -20.78 4.03 21.28
CA ASN A 461 -20.59 4.63 22.60
C ASN A 461 -19.10 4.74 22.96
N GLU A 462 -18.30 3.68 22.71
CA GLU A 462 -16.84 3.72 22.89
C GLU A 462 -16.19 4.84 22.05
N TYR A 463 -16.65 5.01 20.80
CA TYR A 463 -16.14 6.06 19.93
C TYR A 463 -16.51 7.46 20.42
N GLN A 464 -17.73 7.66 20.92
CA GLN A 464 -18.15 8.93 21.51
C GLN A 464 -17.35 9.24 22.78
N LEU A 465 -17.26 8.28 23.70
CA LEU A 465 -16.45 8.41 24.92
C LEU A 465 -14.99 8.74 24.60
N HIS A 466 -14.40 8.11 23.59
CA HIS A 466 -13.03 8.43 23.17
C HIS A 466 -12.89 9.85 22.60
N ASN A 467 -13.91 10.39 21.94
CA ASN A 467 -13.87 11.76 21.42
C ASN A 467 -13.99 12.79 22.55
N ASP A 468 -14.79 12.50 23.58
CA ASP A 468 -14.96 13.36 24.75
C ASP A 468 -13.73 13.26 25.68
N PHE A 469 -13.22 12.04 25.88
CA PHE A 469 -12.15 11.70 26.81
C PHE A 469 -11.07 10.83 26.13
N PRO A 470 -10.07 11.46 25.48
CA PRO A 470 -9.07 10.72 24.72
C PRO A 470 -8.11 9.93 25.62
N ASP A 471 -8.00 8.62 25.36
CA ASP A 471 -7.10 7.68 26.04
C ASP A 471 -7.28 7.52 27.57
N GLU A 472 -8.39 7.99 28.14
CA GLU A 472 -8.69 7.73 29.55
C GLU A 472 -9.03 6.26 29.79
N ILE A 473 -8.53 5.72 30.90
CA ILE A 473 -8.75 4.33 31.31
C ILE A 473 -9.07 4.34 32.79
N ASP A 474 -10.19 3.72 33.15
CA ASP A 474 -10.55 3.54 34.55
C ASP A 474 -9.64 2.49 35.22
N THR A 475 -9.08 2.81 36.38
CA THR A 475 -8.13 1.94 37.09
C THR A 475 -8.88 0.84 37.84
N PRO A 476 -8.54 -0.45 37.65
CA PRO A 476 -9.29 -1.52 38.26
C PRO A 476 -8.94 -1.57 39.75
N MET A 477 -9.93 -1.46 40.62
CA MET A 477 -9.67 -1.46 42.07
C MET A 477 -9.10 -2.78 42.59
N HIS A 478 -9.25 -3.88 41.84
CA HIS A 478 -8.82 -5.22 42.23
C HIS A 478 -7.35 -5.54 41.90
N VAL A 479 -6.67 -4.74 41.06
CA VAL A 479 -5.27 -4.98 40.65
C VAL A 479 -4.43 -3.74 40.93
N PRO A 480 -3.26 -3.87 41.61
CA PRO A 480 -2.34 -2.76 41.79
C PRO A 480 -1.95 -2.12 40.45
N ALA A 481 -1.99 -0.78 40.38
CA ALA A 481 -1.68 -0.05 39.15
C ALA A 481 -0.28 -0.35 38.60
N ARG A 482 0.70 -0.62 39.48
CA ARG A 482 2.07 -0.99 39.10
C ARG A 482 2.13 -2.27 38.29
N GLU A 483 1.29 -3.26 38.61
CA GLU A 483 1.23 -4.54 37.89
C GLU A 483 0.49 -4.37 36.56
N ARG A 484 -0.68 -3.72 36.58
CA ARG A 484 -1.46 -3.48 35.35
C ARG A 484 -0.66 -2.71 34.29
N PHE A 485 0.08 -1.70 34.72
CA PHE A 485 0.82 -0.79 33.84
C PHE A 485 2.33 -1.06 33.84
N ALA A 486 2.78 -2.28 34.18
CA ALA A 486 4.20 -2.62 34.28
C ALA A 486 5.04 -2.34 33.02
N ARG A 487 4.42 -2.42 31.82
CA ARG A 487 5.06 -2.13 30.52
C ARG A 487 5.01 -0.67 30.09
N TYR A 488 4.33 0.19 30.85
CA TYR A 488 4.20 1.60 30.54
C TYR A 488 5.37 2.39 31.12
N ARG A 489 5.70 3.50 30.47
CA ARG A 489 6.72 4.45 30.95
C ARG A 489 6.20 5.88 30.88
N GLY A 490 6.54 6.69 31.87
CA GLY A 490 6.28 8.13 31.84
C GLY A 490 7.34 8.84 31.00
N LEU A 491 6.91 9.67 30.06
CA LEU A 491 7.80 10.52 29.27
C LEU A 491 7.55 11.99 29.62
N GLN A 492 8.61 12.76 29.87
CA GLN A 492 8.50 14.20 30.12
C GLN A 492 7.98 14.95 28.88
N SER A 493 8.41 14.54 27.69
CA SER A 493 7.99 15.12 26.41
C SER A 493 7.99 14.05 25.33
N PHE A 494 6.85 13.89 24.67
CA PHE A 494 6.67 12.89 23.61
C PHE A 494 7.60 13.09 22.40
N ARG A 495 8.05 14.33 22.14
CA ARG A 495 8.81 14.68 20.93
C ARG A 495 10.32 14.63 21.09
N THR A 496 10.82 14.83 22.30
CA THR A 496 12.25 15.03 22.57
C THR A 496 12.87 13.94 23.41
N SER A 497 12.08 13.23 24.24
CA SER A 497 12.59 12.13 25.05
C SER A 497 13.13 11.00 24.15
N PRO A 498 14.29 10.42 24.47
CA PRO A 498 14.84 9.32 23.71
C PRO A 498 13.94 8.08 23.86
N TRP A 499 13.75 7.36 22.76
CA TRP A 499 13.06 6.08 22.72
C TRP A 499 13.86 5.16 21.80
N ASP A 500 14.30 4.03 22.31
CA ASP A 500 15.07 3.07 21.53
C ASP A 500 14.11 2.23 20.63
N PRO A 501 14.28 2.24 19.30
CA PRO A 501 13.48 1.42 18.40
C PRO A 501 13.66 -0.10 18.58
N PHE A 502 14.76 -0.55 19.18
CA PHE A 502 15.08 -1.99 19.32
C PHE A 502 14.72 -2.57 20.70
N GLU A 503 14.12 -1.77 21.57
CA GLU A 503 13.69 -2.19 22.89
C GLU A 503 12.36 -2.96 22.84
N ASN A 504 12.24 -4.09 23.57
CA ASN A 504 10.99 -4.85 23.76
C ASN A 504 10.27 -5.24 22.45
N LEU A 505 11.03 -5.65 21.43
CA LEU A 505 10.48 -6.04 20.13
C LEU A 505 9.77 -7.41 20.21
N PRO A 506 8.59 -7.56 19.58
CA PRO A 506 7.95 -8.86 19.41
C PRO A 506 8.79 -9.80 18.55
N VAL A 507 8.63 -11.12 18.76
CA VAL A 507 9.29 -12.17 17.96
C VAL A 507 8.98 -12.01 16.46
N ASP A 508 7.76 -11.60 16.12
CA ASP A 508 7.35 -11.35 14.73
C ASP A 508 8.20 -10.28 14.04
N TYR A 509 8.79 -9.35 14.80
CA TYR A 509 9.65 -8.30 14.27
C TYR A 509 11.06 -8.80 13.89
N ALA A 510 11.45 -10.00 14.35
CA ALA A 510 12.67 -10.68 13.89
C ALA A 510 12.46 -11.42 12.56
N ARG A 511 11.20 -11.78 12.23
CA ARG A 511 10.83 -12.44 10.97
C ARG A 511 10.85 -11.53 9.76
N ILE A 512 10.80 -10.21 9.97
CA ILE A 512 10.71 -9.26 8.87
C ILE A 512 12.08 -8.81 8.36
N PHE A 513 12.13 -8.50 7.07
CA PHE A 513 13.31 -7.92 6.44
C PHE A 513 13.35 -6.41 6.64
N ARG A 514 14.55 -5.90 6.93
CA ARG A 514 14.82 -4.46 7.11
C ARG A 514 15.72 -3.93 6.00
N PHE A 515 15.53 -2.67 5.67
CA PHE A 515 16.41 -1.96 4.73
C PHE A 515 17.36 -1.04 5.49
N GLU A 516 18.65 -1.11 5.20
CA GLU A 516 19.61 -0.09 5.65
C GLU A 516 19.25 1.28 5.04
N ASN A 517 18.96 1.31 3.73
CA ASN A 517 18.50 2.51 3.03
C ASN A 517 17.48 2.17 1.95
N TYR A 518 16.21 2.46 2.23
CA TYR A 518 15.10 2.20 1.31
C TYR A 518 15.23 2.96 -0.01
N ASN A 519 15.57 4.26 0.02
CA ASN A 519 15.58 5.11 -1.17
C ASN A 519 16.63 4.66 -2.19
N ARG A 520 17.84 4.32 -1.73
CA ARG A 520 18.92 3.82 -2.60
C ARG A 520 18.54 2.47 -3.22
N THR A 521 18.00 1.56 -2.41
CA THR A 521 17.59 0.23 -2.86
C THR A 521 16.46 0.32 -3.87
N LYS A 522 15.43 1.13 -3.60
CA LYS A 522 14.33 1.41 -4.51
C LYS A 522 14.81 1.91 -5.87
N SER A 523 15.69 2.92 -5.92
CA SER A 523 16.20 3.44 -7.19
C SER A 523 16.99 2.39 -7.97
N ARG A 524 17.76 1.53 -7.30
CA ARG A 524 18.49 0.43 -7.94
C ARG A 524 17.53 -0.59 -8.57
N VAL A 525 16.55 -1.06 -7.80
CA VAL A 525 15.59 -2.08 -8.24
C VAL A 525 14.75 -1.58 -9.41
N LEU A 526 14.23 -0.33 -9.32
CA LEU A 526 13.43 0.25 -10.41
C LEU A 526 14.24 0.43 -11.71
N ASN A 527 15.52 0.81 -11.61
CA ASN A 527 16.37 0.95 -12.81
C ASN A 527 16.72 -0.41 -13.43
N GLN A 528 16.88 -1.45 -12.63
CA GLN A 528 17.12 -2.81 -13.12
C GLN A 528 15.89 -3.38 -13.82
N ALA A 529 14.68 -3.09 -13.33
CA ALA A 529 13.42 -3.58 -13.90
C ALA A 529 13.14 -3.07 -15.32
N ILE A 530 13.75 -1.95 -15.73
CA ILE A 530 13.60 -1.40 -17.10
C ILE A 530 14.36 -2.25 -18.13
N VAL A 531 15.35 -3.04 -17.69
CA VAL A 531 16.20 -3.86 -18.56
C VAL A 531 15.69 -5.29 -18.54
N GLY A 532 15.10 -5.74 -19.66
CA GLY A 532 14.65 -7.12 -19.82
C GLY A 532 14.53 -7.54 -21.29
N ASN A 533 14.53 -8.86 -21.50
CA ASN A 533 14.50 -9.48 -22.83
C ASN A 533 13.10 -9.40 -23.46
N VAL A 534 12.05 -9.58 -22.65
CA VAL A 534 10.66 -9.61 -23.09
C VAL A 534 10.08 -8.20 -23.14
N LYS A 535 9.97 -7.62 -24.34
CA LYS A 535 9.52 -6.24 -24.50
C LYS A 535 8.00 -6.11 -24.39
N PRO A 536 7.49 -4.98 -23.85
CA PRO A 536 6.05 -4.74 -23.82
C PRO A 536 5.48 -4.66 -25.24
N GLY A 537 4.28 -5.20 -25.43
CA GLY A 537 3.57 -5.29 -26.70
C GLY A 537 3.63 -6.66 -27.37
N GLN A 538 4.49 -7.57 -26.92
CA GLN A 538 4.58 -8.94 -27.42
C GLN A 538 3.51 -9.83 -26.76
N ARG A 539 2.96 -10.78 -27.52
CA ARG A 539 2.08 -11.83 -26.98
C ARG A 539 2.96 -12.99 -26.50
N ILE A 540 2.87 -13.29 -25.21
CA ILE A 540 3.73 -14.26 -24.53
C ILE A 540 2.88 -15.32 -23.83
N THR A 541 3.52 -16.44 -23.54
CA THR A 541 3.01 -17.49 -22.66
C THR A 541 4.00 -17.66 -21.51
N ILE A 542 3.53 -17.42 -20.30
CA ILE A 542 4.31 -17.60 -19.08
C ILE A 542 3.99 -18.98 -18.51
N TRP A 543 5.03 -19.77 -18.28
CA TRP A 543 4.94 -21.07 -17.66
C TRP A 543 5.29 -20.91 -16.18
N ILE A 544 4.28 -21.01 -15.31
CA ILE A 544 4.41 -20.78 -13.88
C ILE A 544 4.49 -22.14 -13.18
N SER A 545 5.54 -22.32 -12.39
CA SER A 545 5.82 -23.58 -11.70
C SER A 545 5.04 -23.70 -10.39
N ASN A 546 4.74 -24.94 -10.01
CA ASN A 546 4.25 -25.33 -8.68
C ASN A 546 2.91 -24.66 -8.25
N VAL A 547 2.01 -24.42 -9.19
CA VAL A 547 0.70 -23.77 -8.97
C VAL A 547 -0.34 -24.80 -8.52
N PRO A 548 -1.13 -24.51 -7.46
CA PRO A 548 -2.19 -25.42 -7.00
C PRO A 548 -3.31 -25.55 -8.03
N VAL A 549 -3.92 -26.74 -8.15
CA VAL A 549 -5.04 -27.00 -9.09
C VAL A 549 -6.22 -26.04 -8.85
N GLN A 550 -6.43 -25.64 -7.60
CA GLN A 550 -7.47 -24.67 -7.20
C GLN A 550 -7.36 -23.35 -7.97
N ALA A 551 -6.14 -22.90 -8.31
CA ALA A 551 -5.93 -21.68 -9.09
C ALA A 551 -6.50 -21.77 -10.51
N PHE A 552 -6.44 -22.96 -11.09
CA PHE A 552 -7.04 -23.23 -12.40
C PHE A 552 -8.54 -23.49 -12.31
N GLN A 553 -9.03 -24.13 -11.24
CA GLN A 553 -10.47 -24.34 -11.04
C GLN A 553 -11.24 -23.06 -10.76
N ALA A 554 -10.62 -22.10 -10.07
CA ALA A 554 -11.19 -20.78 -9.83
C ALA A 554 -11.09 -19.85 -11.04
N TYR A 555 -10.33 -20.22 -12.07
CA TYR A 555 -10.24 -19.43 -13.30
C TYR A 555 -11.55 -19.53 -14.07
N ASP A 556 -12.19 -18.39 -14.23
CA ASP A 556 -13.37 -18.19 -15.04
C ASP A 556 -13.03 -17.22 -16.18
N ARG A 557 -13.32 -17.60 -17.42
CA ARG A 557 -13.09 -16.76 -18.61
C ARG A 557 -13.94 -15.48 -18.59
N THR A 558 -15.06 -15.48 -17.85
CA THR A 558 -15.92 -14.30 -17.75
C THR A 558 -15.38 -13.23 -16.80
N ARG A 559 -14.36 -13.55 -16.01
CA ARG A 559 -13.74 -12.64 -15.04
C ARG A 559 -12.35 -12.22 -15.50
N PRO A 560 -11.93 -10.97 -15.20
CA PRO A 560 -10.58 -10.52 -15.53
C PRO A 560 -9.55 -11.29 -14.70
N TYR A 561 -8.74 -12.12 -15.36
CA TYR A 561 -7.62 -12.80 -14.72
C TYR A 561 -6.31 -12.08 -15.05
N VAL A 562 -5.73 -11.43 -14.03
CA VAL A 562 -4.56 -10.58 -14.19
C VAL A 562 -3.34 -11.22 -13.55
N VAL A 563 -2.21 -11.09 -14.24
CA VAL A 563 -0.91 -11.56 -13.78
C VAL A 563 0.06 -10.38 -13.71
N PHE A 564 0.67 -10.17 -12.55
CA PHE A 564 1.69 -9.15 -12.33
C PHE A 564 3.04 -9.80 -12.07
N GLY A 565 4.10 -9.33 -12.69
CA GLY A 565 5.45 -9.69 -12.27
C GLY A 565 5.94 -8.74 -11.18
N LEU A 566 6.73 -9.29 -10.27
CA LEU A 566 7.19 -8.64 -9.07
C LEU A 566 8.58 -8.05 -9.27
N LEU A 567 8.87 -6.99 -8.51
CA LEU A 567 10.23 -6.46 -8.43
C LEU A 567 11.07 -7.28 -7.43
N GLN A 568 12.38 -7.11 -7.53
CA GLN A 568 13.31 -7.77 -6.61
C GLN A 568 12.98 -7.43 -5.15
N TYR A 569 12.85 -8.44 -4.30
CA TYR A 569 12.52 -8.35 -2.87
C TYR A 569 11.07 -8.03 -2.51
N GLU A 570 10.13 -7.91 -3.46
CA GLU A 570 8.72 -7.58 -3.12
C GLU A 570 7.95 -8.74 -2.46
N HIS A 571 8.44 -9.97 -2.58
CA HIS A 571 7.85 -11.10 -1.87
C HIS A 571 8.19 -11.10 -0.37
N LYS A 572 9.28 -10.44 0.02
CA LYS A 572 9.77 -10.41 1.40
C LYS A 572 8.88 -9.55 2.29
N MET A 573 8.59 -10.03 3.49
CA MET A 573 7.79 -9.34 4.49
C MET A 573 8.58 -8.22 5.17
N SER A 574 7.94 -7.07 5.38
CA SER A 574 8.48 -5.93 6.11
C SER A 574 7.39 -5.16 6.85
N LEU A 575 7.78 -4.08 7.52
CA LEU A 575 6.85 -3.16 8.16
C LEU A 575 6.45 -2.07 7.16
N LEU A 576 5.17 -2.05 6.80
CA LEU A 576 4.59 -1.07 5.89
C LEU A 576 3.97 0.09 6.68
N ASN A 577 4.36 1.31 6.33
CA ASN A 577 3.78 2.54 6.84
C ASN A 577 2.95 3.19 5.73
N ILE A 578 1.64 3.25 5.92
CA ILE A 578 0.69 3.68 4.90
C ILE A 578 -0.05 4.91 5.40
N GLN A 579 -0.01 6.00 4.63
CA GLN A 579 -0.83 7.16 4.93
C GLN A 579 -2.28 6.88 4.54
N LEU A 580 -3.21 7.10 5.46
CA LEU A 580 -4.64 6.87 5.26
C LEU A 580 -5.46 8.12 5.58
N GLN A 581 -6.59 8.21 4.90
CA GLN A 581 -7.64 9.16 5.20
C GLN A 581 -8.96 8.41 5.15
N ARG A 582 -9.84 8.68 6.11
CA ARG A 582 -11.17 8.11 6.14
C ARG A 582 -12.04 8.73 5.05
N ASP A 583 -12.80 7.90 4.36
CA ASP A 583 -13.79 8.36 3.38
C ASP A 583 -14.94 9.10 4.08
N ASN A 584 -15.41 10.18 3.46
CA ASN A 584 -16.46 11.04 4.03
C ASN A 584 -17.82 10.33 4.03
N ALA A 585 -18.04 9.37 3.13
CA ALA A 585 -19.28 8.60 3.05
C ALA A 585 -19.39 7.53 4.15
N TYR A 586 -18.29 7.17 4.82
CA TYR A 586 -18.27 6.12 5.82
C TYR A 586 -18.35 6.69 7.23
N GLU A 587 -19.51 6.54 7.88
CA GLU A 587 -19.82 7.11 9.20
C GLU A 587 -19.54 6.16 10.38
N GLU A 588 -19.39 4.86 10.15
CA GLU A 588 -19.10 3.89 11.21
C GLU A 588 -17.70 4.08 11.84
N PRO A 589 -17.55 3.85 13.15
CA PRO A 589 -16.28 4.08 13.85
C PRO A 589 -15.17 3.11 13.42
N VAL A 590 -14.04 3.67 12.98
CA VAL A 590 -12.69 3.11 12.71
C VAL A 590 -11.80 2.61 13.86
N LYS A 591 -11.93 1.41 14.44
CA LYS A 591 -11.04 0.99 15.55
C LYS A 591 -9.70 0.41 15.06
N SER A 592 -8.61 0.78 15.71
CA SER A 592 -7.28 0.17 15.52
C SER A 592 -7.30 -1.31 15.86
N LYS A 593 -6.56 -2.12 15.08
CA LYS A 593 -6.47 -3.59 15.15
C LYS A 593 -7.71 -4.37 14.71
N ASP A 594 -8.76 -3.69 14.24
CA ASP A 594 -9.88 -4.37 13.57
C ASP A 594 -9.39 -5.05 12.28
N PRO A 595 -9.91 -6.24 11.93
CA PRO A 595 -9.58 -6.89 10.67
C PRO A 595 -10.12 -6.07 9.49
N MET A 596 -9.25 -5.76 8.54
CA MET A 596 -9.58 -5.05 7.30
C MET A 596 -8.90 -5.70 6.11
N VAL A 597 -9.54 -5.65 4.96
CA VAL A 597 -8.97 -6.05 3.67
C VAL A 597 -8.17 -4.87 3.12
N MET A 598 -6.86 -4.96 3.20
CA MET A 598 -5.94 -4.01 2.59
C MET A 598 -5.71 -4.37 1.13
N HIS A 599 -6.03 -3.44 0.26
CA HIS A 599 -5.79 -3.53 -1.17
C HIS A 599 -4.66 -2.57 -1.55
N MET A 600 -3.47 -3.12 -1.80
CA MET A 600 -2.24 -2.38 -2.10
C MET A 600 -1.81 -2.64 -3.54
N GLY A 601 -2.08 -1.68 -4.42
CA GLY A 601 -1.82 -1.82 -5.85
C GLY A 601 -2.55 -3.02 -6.45
N PHE A 602 -1.82 -4.09 -6.75
CA PHE A 602 -2.40 -5.34 -7.24
C PHE A 602 -2.64 -6.40 -6.15
N ARG A 603 -2.00 -6.28 -4.97
CA ARG A 603 -2.08 -7.29 -3.90
C ARG A 603 -3.25 -7.00 -2.94
N ARG A 604 -3.86 -8.05 -2.39
CA ARG A 604 -4.93 -7.97 -1.39
C ARG A 604 -4.55 -8.81 -0.17
N TYR A 605 -4.67 -8.25 1.02
CA TYR A 605 -4.32 -8.92 2.29
C TYR A 605 -5.31 -8.60 3.38
N ASN A 606 -5.62 -9.57 4.22
CA ASN A 606 -6.40 -9.36 5.43
C ASN A 606 -5.43 -8.98 6.55
N VAL A 607 -5.57 -7.76 7.07
CA VAL A 607 -4.61 -7.15 7.99
C VAL A 607 -5.32 -6.49 9.17
N LYS A 608 -4.61 -6.35 10.28
CA LYS A 608 -5.06 -5.63 11.47
C LYS A 608 -4.21 -4.38 11.66
N PRO A 609 -4.57 -3.24 11.05
CA PRO A 609 -3.72 -2.06 11.05
C PRO A 609 -3.70 -1.38 12.42
N VAL A 610 -2.52 -0.89 12.79
CA VAL A 610 -2.33 -0.01 13.95
C VAL A 610 -2.29 1.43 13.45
N TYR A 611 -3.21 2.27 13.91
CA TYR A 611 -3.25 3.67 13.50
C TYR A 611 -2.41 4.55 14.42
N SER A 612 -1.71 5.51 13.82
CA SER A 612 -0.94 6.53 14.51
C SER A 612 -1.13 7.91 13.87
N GLN A 613 -0.83 8.95 14.63
CA GLN A 613 -0.90 10.32 14.13
C GLN A 613 0.15 10.59 13.05
N ASN A 614 -0.28 11.23 11.95
CA ASN A 614 0.63 11.70 10.91
C ASN A 614 1.27 13.04 11.32
N THR A 615 2.25 12.98 12.21
CA THR A 615 3.02 14.13 12.69
C THR A 615 4.37 14.24 11.96
N ASN A 616 4.89 15.46 11.86
CA ASN A 616 6.27 15.66 11.40
C ASN A 616 7.26 14.95 12.33
N LYS A 617 8.32 14.41 11.74
CA LYS A 617 9.37 13.66 12.46
C LYS A 617 9.91 14.48 13.63
N GLY A 618 9.62 14.02 14.86
CA GLY A 618 10.31 14.48 16.06
C GLY A 618 11.75 14.00 16.06
N SER A 619 12.57 14.50 16.98
CA SER A 619 13.98 14.07 17.09
C SER A 619 14.11 12.56 17.39
N ASN A 620 13.09 11.98 18.03
CA ASN A 620 13.01 10.58 18.43
C ASN A 620 12.16 9.70 17.48
N ASN A 621 11.53 10.27 16.45
CA ASN A 621 10.65 9.55 15.49
C ASN A 621 9.55 8.69 16.13
N VAL A 622 9.01 9.12 17.29
CA VAL A 622 7.89 8.46 17.98
C VAL A 622 6.56 9.08 17.56
N HIS A 623 5.54 8.24 17.31
CA HIS A 623 4.21 8.67 16.86
C HIS A 623 3.11 8.19 17.82
N LYS A 624 2.14 9.07 18.13
CA LYS A 624 1.06 8.75 19.06
C LYS A 624 0.16 7.69 18.43
N PHE A 625 -0.10 6.62 19.16
CA PHE A 625 -1.10 5.61 18.81
C PHE A 625 -2.51 6.20 18.93
N GLU A 626 -3.36 5.90 17.95
CA GLU A 626 -4.75 6.34 17.92
C GLU A 626 -5.68 5.13 17.95
N ARG A 627 -6.58 5.10 18.93
CA ARG A 627 -7.54 3.99 19.07
C ARG A 627 -8.58 4.01 17.95
N PHE A 628 -9.02 5.21 17.55
CA PHE A 628 -10.03 5.40 16.53
C PHE A 628 -9.62 6.44 15.48
N ILE A 629 -9.98 6.19 14.22
CA ILE A 629 -9.82 7.16 13.14
C ILE A 629 -10.97 8.16 13.13
N GLN A 630 -10.64 9.45 13.22
CA GLN A 630 -11.58 10.55 13.08
C GLN A 630 -11.70 11.03 11.62
N LEU A 631 -12.84 11.62 11.29
CA LEU A 631 -13.08 12.22 9.98
C LEU A 631 -12.23 13.50 9.79
N GLY A 632 -11.76 13.74 8.57
CA GLY A 632 -11.03 14.96 8.19
C GLY A 632 -9.56 15.05 8.60
N ARG A 633 -9.02 14.04 9.30
CA ARG A 633 -7.58 13.96 9.65
C ARG A 633 -6.87 12.87 8.85
N SER A 634 -5.56 13.06 8.66
CA SER A 634 -4.67 12.08 8.03
C SER A 634 -3.97 11.27 9.11
N TYR A 635 -3.97 9.95 8.96
CA TYR A 635 -3.34 9.01 9.90
C TYR A 635 -2.32 8.14 9.16
N VAL A 636 -1.51 7.41 9.91
CA VAL A 636 -0.60 6.39 9.38
C VAL A 636 -1.03 5.03 9.92
N ALA A 637 -1.29 4.08 9.02
CA ALA A 637 -1.49 2.68 9.32
C ALA A 637 -0.15 1.97 9.25
N THR A 638 0.19 1.27 10.32
CA THR A 638 1.37 0.41 10.39
C THR A 638 0.92 -1.04 10.34
N VAL A 639 1.42 -1.79 9.36
CA VAL A 639 1.00 -3.17 9.07
C VAL A 639 2.21 -4.02 8.66
N TYR A 640 2.23 -5.28 9.08
CA TYR A 640 3.16 -6.26 8.50
C TYR A 640 2.66 -6.70 7.13
N GLY A 641 3.49 -6.57 6.11
CA GLY A 641 3.11 -6.95 4.76
C GLY A 641 4.31 -7.01 3.83
N PRO A 642 4.11 -7.58 2.63
CA PRO A 642 5.18 -7.68 1.65
C PRO A 642 5.61 -6.30 1.16
N ILE A 643 6.90 -6.16 0.88
CA ILE A 643 7.49 -4.90 0.47
C ILE A 643 6.88 -4.43 -0.86
N ALA A 644 6.55 -3.14 -0.93
CA ALA A 644 6.19 -2.47 -2.18
C ALA A 644 7.18 -1.34 -2.49
N PHE A 645 7.72 -1.32 -3.72
CA PHE A 645 8.57 -0.21 -4.15
C PHE A 645 7.77 0.87 -4.85
N GLY A 646 7.89 2.11 -4.37
CA GLY A 646 7.24 3.24 -5.04
C GLY A 646 6.22 3.95 -4.18
N LYS A 647 5.32 4.65 -4.86
CA LYS A 647 4.10 5.20 -4.28
C LYS A 647 2.96 4.37 -4.86
N THR A 648 2.54 3.38 -4.10
CA THR A 648 1.44 2.50 -4.48
C THR A 648 0.19 2.96 -3.72
N PRO A 649 -0.94 3.17 -4.40
CA PRO A 649 -2.18 3.50 -3.72
C PRO A 649 -2.64 2.31 -2.88
N VAL A 650 -3.16 2.62 -1.70
CA VAL A 650 -3.67 1.63 -0.76
C VAL A 650 -5.09 2.02 -0.36
N THR A 651 -5.99 1.05 -0.41
CA THR A 651 -7.37 1.18 0.04
C THR A 651 -7.64 0.12 1.09
N PHE A 652 -8.42 0.46 2.12
CA PHE A 652 -8.84 -0.45 3.17
C PHE A 652 -10.35 -0.65 3.07
N TYR A 653 -10.77 -1.90 2.99
CA TYR A 653 -12.17 -2.29 2.97
C TYR A 653 -12.49 -3.10 4.22
N LYS A 654 -13.69 -2.93 4.74
CA LYS A 654 -14.23 -3.81 5.78
C LYS A 654 -15.10 -4.84 5.06
N GLU A 655 -14.90 -6.13 5.36
CA GLU A 655 -15.78 -7.17 4.83
C GLU A 655 -17.18 -6.97 5.43
N THR A 656 -18.17 -6.98 4.55
CA THR A 656 -19.58 -7.01 4.92
C THR A 656 -20.18 -8.28 4.34
N GLU A 657 -21.05 -8.95 5.09
CA GLU A 657 -21.69 -10.21 4.67
C GLU A 657 -22.49 -10.06 3.37
N ASN A 658 -22.89 -8.83 3.03
CA ASN A 658 -23.54 -8.51 1.77
C ASN A 658 -22.55 -7.90 0.74
N PRO A 659 -22.26 -8.58 -0.38
CA PRO A 659 -21.41 -8.04 -1.45
C PRO A 659 -21.99 -6.80 -2.17
N ASN A 660 -23.27 -6.49 -1.92
CA ASN A 660 -24.01 -5.41 -2.58
C ASN A 660 -24.50 -4.30 -1.65
N GLY A 661 -24.01 -4.23 -0.39
CA GLY A 661 -24.24 -3.13 0.57
C GLY A 661 -25.55 -2.35 0.38
N LYS A 662 -26.66 -2.83 0.96
CA LYS A 662 -27.89 -2.04 1.04
C LYS A 662 -27.73 -0.88 2.02
#